data_AF-A0A2S2C793-F1
#
_entry.id   AF-A0A2S2C793-F1
#
_cell.length_a   1.000
_cell.length_b   1.000
_cell.length_c   1.000
_cell.angle_alpha   90.00
_cell.angle_beta   90.00
_cell.angle_gamma   90.00
#
_symmetry.space_group_name_H-M   'P 1'
#
loop_
_entity.id
_entity.type
_entity.pdbx_description
1 polymer ?
#
loop_
_entity_poly.entity_id
_entity_poly.type
_entity_poly.pdbx_seq_one_letter_code
_entity_poly.pdbx_strand_id
1 'polypeptide(L)'
;MSMQPSESVRPLSRRAIISIWVLLGLMALLVIGPRLIAVYTEWLWFGEVGYRTVWGTVLVTRLTLFTAVTLVVGALLFGAVMWAYRSRPLFAAAATATDPIEQYRTVVMSRPRLFGIGIPLLLAIPFGLSAQANWATVQLFLRGGDFGTVDAEFGHDIGFYVFDLPLYRLVLTWLFVAVFLAFLLSLGAHYLFGGIRLSPKKGSTIEVTGAARIQLAVLAGTFIALKAVAYWLDRYALLWGSRKEPTFTGAGYTDINAVLPARLIMFSIAIVCAVAFFAAIVVRDLRIPAMAAALLVLSSILVGGIFPALIEQFSVRPNAADRESPYIERNIDATRQAYGIGPDRVRYQDYPGVGTRPPRDVPADVTTIANARLLDPNVLSRTFTQQQQLKNFYGFTPTLDIDRYTIDGELADYIVAARELSPNSLSGNQTQWINQHTVYTHGNGFVAAPANRVNAAVRDAAGQSASSDSGYPIYTVSDLASQAAGGQLIPVQQPRIYYGEVIAQSDVPDYAIVGAQPGAAPREYDTDTSQYTYTGAGGVPVGNWINRLAFAAQYGERNILFSGAIGAESKILFNRDPATRVEHVAPWLTTDTNPYPAVVDGRITWIVDAYTTLEHYPYSQAGALTEPVVTDTGRTLPREEISYVRNSVKATVDAYDGTVTLYQVDRDDPVLTAWMSVFPGTVRPDETISEDLRAHFRYPEDLFRMQRERLAKYHVNDPREFFTNNAFWSVPSDPTSDAAGQQPPYYVLVGDPQTAAPSFRLASAMVGFNREFLSAYLSVRSDPDGYGTIEVLQLPTDTLTQGPQQIQNSMISDTRVASERTLLERSNRIHYGNLLTLPIADGGVLYVEPLYTERLSTTADGSTFPQLARVLVSYREPGTGGLRVGYAPTLAEALDQVFGAGTGRAATAPGGDAATAPPPDPQATPAPPVEGAAPIPAPPAGPADLTAAVLELNEALASLREAQHTGDFTAYGTALDRLQRAIDGYLAAGGSLN
;
A
#
# COMPACT_ATOMS: atom_id res chain seq x y z
N MET A 1 26.43 -42.80 -59.34
CA MET A 1 26.71 -42.08 -58.09
C MET A 1 26.28 -42.97 -56.93
N SER A 2 27.25 -43.53 -56.22
CA SER A 2 27.06 -44.44 -55.09
C SER A 2 26.54 -43.68 -53.86
N MET A 3 25.38 -44.09 -53.35
CA MET A 3 24.89 -43.68 -52.03
C MET A 3 25.84 -44.23 -50.97
N GLN A 4 26.43 -43.34 -50.18
CA GLN A 4 27.15 -43.72 -48.96
C GLN A 4 26.18 -44.35 -47.95
N PRO A 5 26.61 -45.38 -47.20
CA PRO A 5 25.80 -45.97 -46.15
C PRO A 5 25.62 -44.97 -45.01
N SER A 6 24.40 -44.86 -44.50
CA SER A 6 24.10 -44.13 -43.27
C SER A 6 24.96 -44.67 -42.13
N GLU A 7 25.79 -43.80 -41.54
CA GLU A 7 26.56 -44.14 -40.33
C GLU A 7 25.61 -44.65 -39.24
N SER A 8 25.75 -45.93 -38.90
CA SER A 8 25.15 -46.48 -37.71
C SER A 8 25.71 -45.75 -36.50
N VAL A 9 24.86 -45.02 -35.76
CA VAL A 9 25.23 -44.39 -34.49
C VAL A 9 25.80 -45.49 -33.58
N ARG A 10 27.11 -45.46 -33.32
CA ARG A 10 27.77 -46.44 -32.45
C ARG A 10 27.09 -46.41 -31.08
N PRO A 11 26.75 -47.56 -30.47
CA PRO A 11 26.20 -47.58 -29.12
C PRO A 11 27.20 -46.92 -28.15
N LEU A 12 26.71 -45.97 -27.36
CA LEU A 12 27.50 -45.29 -26.33
C LEU A 12 28.19 -46.34 -25.45
N SER A 13 29.51 -46.19 -25.22
CA SER A 13 30.23 -47.10 -24.34
C SER A 13 29.67 -47.05 -22.91
N ARG A 14 29.77 -48.13 -22.13
CA ARG A 14 29.34 -48.13 -20.71
C ARG A 14 29.93 -46.96 -19.92
N ARG A 15 31.16 -46.53 -20.24
CA ARG A 15 31.82 -45.36 -19.65
C ARG A 15 31.11 -44.06 -20.04
N ALA A 16 30.76 -43.87 -21.31
CA ALA A 16 30.01 -42.69 -21.76
C ALA A 16 28.62 -42.62 -21.11
N ILE A 17 27.92 -43.75 -20.94
CA ILE A 17 26.62 -43.81 -20.25
C ILE A 17 26.77 -43.43 -18.76
N ILE A 18 27.78 -43.96 -18.07
CA ILE A 18 28.07 -43.60 -16.66
C ILE A 18 28.41 -42.10 -16.56
N SER A 19 29.25 -41.57 -17.44
CA SER A 19 29.57 -40.13 -17.48
C SER A 19 28.33 -39.26 -17.71
N ILE A 20 27.41 -39.68 -18.58
CA ILE A 20 26.14 -38.99 -18.80
C ILE A 20 25.26 -39.03 -17.55
N TRP A 21 25.15 -40.17 -16.85
CA TRP A 21 24.39 -40.25 -15.60
C TRP A 21 25.01 -39.44 -14.47
N VAL A 22 26.34 -39.40 -14.37
CA VAL A 22 27.05 -38.55 -13.41
C VAL A 22 26.82 -37.08 -13.72
N LEU A 23 26.91 -36.68 -14.99
CA LEU A 23 26.63 -35.31 -15.43
C LEU A 23 25.17 -34.92 -15.17
N LEU A 24 24.23 -35.81 -15.49
CA LEU A 24 22.80 -35.62 -15.20
C LEU A 24 22.54 -35.52 -13.69
N GLY A 25 23.17 -36.37 -12.89
CA GLY A 25 23.09 -36.32 -11.43
C GLY A 25 23.67 -35.02 -10.87
N LEU A 26 24.80 -34.56 -11.39
CA LEU A 26 25.42 -33.29 -11.00
C LEU A 26 24.55 -32.10 -11.39
N MET A 27 23.99 -32.10 -12.61
CA MET A 27 23.08 -31.06 -13.07
C MET A 27 21.78 -31.05 -12.27
N ALA A 28 21.22 -32.23 -11.95
CA ALA A 28 20.07 -32.34 -11.07
C ALA A 28 20.38 -31.81 -9.67
N LEU A 29 21.55 -32.14 -9.11
CA LEU A 29 22.00 -31.62 -7.82
C LEU A 29 22.20 -30.09 -7.86
N LEU A 30 22.73 -29.55 -8.95
CA LEU A 30 22.95 -28.11 -9.11
C LEU A 30 21.63 -27.33 -9.22
N VAL A 31 20.60 -27.93 -9.83
CA VAL A 31 19.27 -27.33 -9.98
C VAL A 31 18.41 -27.53 -8.72
N ILE A 32 18.43 -28.71 -8.11
CA ILE A 32 17.54 -29.10 -7.01
C ILE A 32 18.18 -28.84 -5.64
N GLY A 33 19.50 -29.01 -5.51
CA GLY A 33 20.23 -28.86 -4.25
C GLY A 33 20.00 -27.51 -3.57
N PRO A 34 20.17 -26.37 -4.25
CA PRO A 34 19.88 -25.05 -3.67
C PRO A 34 18.42 -24.92 -3.20
N ARG A 35 17.46 -25.51 -3.93
CA ARG A 35 16.04 -25.50 -3.52
C ARG A 35 15.81 -26.31 -2.25
N LEU A 36 16.46 -27.46 -2.09
CA LEU A 36 16.35 -28.27 -0.87
C LEU A 36 16.98 -27.57 0.34
N ILE A 37 18.10 -26.87 0.13
CA ILE A 37 18.75 -26.07 1.18
C ILE A 37 17.80 -24.94 1.61
N ALA A 38 17.24 -24.18 0.66
CA ALA A 38 16.28 -23.12 0.93
C ALA A 38 15.07 -23.63 1.72
N VAL A 39 14.46 -24.74 1.29
CA VAL A 39 13.33 -25.39 1.98
C VAL A 39 13.70 -25.77 3.43
N TYR A 40 14.91 -26.26 3.67
CA TYR A 40 15.38 -26.61 5.01
C TYR A 40 15.62 -25.37 5.88
N THR A 41 16.29 -24.34 5.35
CA THR A 41 16.56 -23.09 6.10
C THR A 41 15.27 -22.32 6.38
N GLU A 42 14.32 -22.31 5.46
CA GLU A 42 12.97 -21.76 5.67
C GLU A 42 12.23 -22.53 6.77
N TRP A 43 12.24 -23.86 6.73
CA TRP A 43 11.60 -24.68 7.77
C TRP A 43 12.18 -24.44 9.17
N LEU A 44 13.49 -24.19 9.26
CA LEU A 44 14.14 -23.78 10.50
C LEU A 44 13.63 -22.40 10.95
N TRP A 45 13.55 -21.44 10.04
CA TRP A 45 13.05 -20.09 10.30
C TRP A 45 11.61 -20.09 10.78
N PHE A 46 10.69 -20.76 10.09
CA PHE A 46 9.29 -20.88 10.54
C PHE A 46 9.19 -21.55 11.92
N GLY A 47 10.18 -22.35 12.31
CA GLY A 47 10.30 -22.93 13.65
C GLY A 47 10.67 -21.94 14.72
N GLU A 48 11.54 -21.01 14.38
CA GLU A 48 11.96 -19.91 15.23
C GLU A 48 10.83 -18.90 15.45
N VAL A 49 10.08 -18.54 14.40
CA VAL A 49 8.94 -17.60 14.54
C VAL A 49 7.72 -18.23 15.21
N GLY A 50 7.63 -19.56 15.23
CA GLY A 50 6.48 -20.29 15.78
C GLY A 50 5.35 -20.60 14.78
N TYR A 51 5.56 -20.38 13.48
CA TYR A 51 4.56 -20.57 12.41
C TYR A 51 4.85 -21.79 11.49
N ARG A 52 5.53 -22.83 12.00
CA ARG A 52 5.75 -24.10 11.25
C ARG A 52 4.48 -24.72 10.69
N THR A 53 3.35 -24.50 11.35
CA THR A 53 2.03 -24.96 10.90
C THR A 53 1.62 -24.31 9.57
N VAL A 54 1.91 -23.02 9.37
CA VAL A 54 1.64 -22.31 8.11
C VAL A 54 2.47 -22.91 6.99
N TRP A 55 3.78 -22.99 7.17
CA TRP A 55 4.69 -23.58 6.18
C TRP A 55 4.29 -25.02 5.83
N GLY A 56 4.00 -25.84 6.84
CA GLY A 56 3.58 -27.23 6.65
C GLY A 56 2.27 -27.34 5.88
N THR A 57 1.29 -26.50 6.22
CA THR A 57 -0.02 -26.47 5.55
C THR A 57 0.12 -26.04 4.10
N VAL A 58 0.87 -24.97 3.82
CA VAL A 58 1.14 -24.51 2.45
C VAL A 58 1.87 -25.59 1.64
N LEU A 59 2.96 -26.16 2.17
CA LEU A 59 3.74 -27.17 1.48
C LEU A 59 2.91 -28.44 1.18
N VAL A 60 2.20 -28.97 2.17
CA VAL A 60 1.36 -30.17 2.00
C VAL A 60 0.23 -29.89 1.02
N THR A 61 -0.40 -28.72 1.08
CA THR A 61 -1.45 -28.33 0.12
C THR A 61 -0.89 -28.27 -1.29
N ARG A 62 0.21 -27.54 -1.50
CA ARG A 62 0.86 -27.41 -2.81
C ARG A 62 1.28 -28.76 -3.38
N LEU A 63 1.92 -29.61 -2.57
CA LEU A 63 2.34 -30.95 -3.01
C LEU A 63 1.13 -31.84 -3.31
N THR A 64 0.10 -31.81 -2.46
CA THR A 64 -1.13 -32.59 -2.67
C THR A 64 -1.84 -32.18 -3.95
N LEU A 65 -1.98 -30.88 -4.21
CA LEU A 65 -2.58 -30.36 -5.44
C LEU A 65 -1.73 -30.70 -6.67
N PHE A 66 -0.41 -30.50 -6.59
CA PHE A 66 0.50 -30.87 -7.67
C PHE A 66 0.34 -32.34 -8.05
N THR A 67 0.42 -33.23 -7.06
CA THR A 67 0.35 -34.67 -7.28
C THR A 67 -1.06 -35.10 -7.72
N ALA A 68 -2.11 -34.67 -7.03
CA ALA A 68 -3.49 -35.06 -7.35
C ALA A 68 -3.88 -34.62 -8.77
N VAL A 69 -3.64 -33.36 -9.14
CA VAL A 69 -4.02 -32.85 -10.46
C VAL A 69 -3.17 -33.47 -11.56
N THR A 70 -1.85 -33.63 -11.36
CA THR A 70 -0.97 -34.31 -12.33
C THR A 70 -1.42 -35.76 -12.55
N LEU A 71 -1.79 -36.49 -11.49
CA LEU A 71 -2.24 -37.87 -11.61
C LEU A 71 -3.61 -37.98 -12.28
N VAL A 72 -4.56 -37.10 -11.93
CA VAL A 72 -5.89 -37.09 -12.55
C VAL A 72 -5.79 -36.77 -14.04
N VAL A 73 -5.09 -35.69 -14.41
CA VAL A 73 -4.91 -35.32 -15.83
C VAL A 73 -4.07 -36.36 -16.57
N GLY A 74 -3.00 -36.86 -15.96
CA GLY A 74 -2.17 -37.91 -16.51
C GLY A 74 -2.95 -39.19 -16.78
N ALA A 75 -3.86 -39.58 -15.88
CA ALA A 75 -4.75 -40.72 -16.06
C ALA A 75 -5.74 -40.49 -17.21
N LEU A 76 -6.30 -39.28 -17.35
CA LEU A 76 -7.18 -38.92 -18.47
C LEU A 76 -6.45 -39.01 -19.82
N LEU A 77 -5.25 -38.42 -19.92
CA LEU A 77 -4.43 -38.46 -21.13
C LEU A 77 -3.96 -39.89 -21.45
N PHE A 78 -3.57 -40.66 -20.43
CA PHE A 78 -3.23 -42.08 -20.56
C PHE A 78 -4.43 -42.88 -21.07
N GLY A 79 -5.61 -42.68 -20.50
CA GLY A 79 -6.85 -43.32 -20.94
C GLY A 79 -7.15 -43.05 -22.42
N ALA A 80 -6.96 -41.81 -22.87
CA ALA A 80 -7.12 -41.44 -24.28
C ALA A 80 -6.11 -42.17 -25.20
N VAL A 81 -4.81 -42.16 -24.87
CA VAL A 81 -3.79 -42.88 -25.65
C VAL A 81 -4.05 -44.39 -25.64
N MET A 82 -4.42 -44.96 -24.49
CA MET A 82 -4.68 -46.38 -24.34
C MET A 82 -5.90 -46.84 -25.14
N TRP A 83 -6.95 -46.01 -25.20
CA TRP A 83 -8.12 -46.28 -26.04
C TRP A 83 -7.74 -46.28 -27.52
N ALA A 84 -6.94 -45.32 -27.97
CA ALA A 84 -6.44 -45.27 -29.36
C ALA A 84 -5.58 -46.50 -29.68
N TYR A 85 -4.67 -46.87 -28.77
CA TYR A 85 -3.80 -48.03 -28.94
C TYR A 85 -4.57 -49.36 -28.99
N ARG A 86 -5.55 -49.56 -28.10
CA ARG A 86 -6.36 -50.79 -28.08
C ARG A 86 -7.23 -50.94 -29.31
N SER A 87 -7.63 -49.84 -29.91
CA SER A 87 -8.51 -49.82 -31.08
C SER A 87 -7.76 -49.83 -32.43
N ARG A 88 -6.45 -50.12 -32.40
CA ARG A 88 -5.62 -50.29 -33.60
C ARG A 88 -6.14 -51.42 -34.51
N PRO A 89 -6.15 -51.24 -35.84
CA PRO A 89 -6.49 -52.32 -36.76
C PRO A 89 -5.43 -53.43 -36.72
N LEU A 90 -5.83 -54.66 -36.37
CA LEU A 90 -4.93 -55.82 -36.25
C LEU A 90 -4.45 -56.38 -37.61
N PHE A 91 -5.12 -56.03 -38.71
CA PHE A 91 -4.79 -56.45 -40.06
C PHE A 91 -4.39 -55.24 -40.92
N ALA A 92 -3.15 -54.78 -40.76
CA ALA A 92 -2.46 -53.94 -41.75
C ALA A 92 -1.39 -54.80 -42.43
N ALA A 93 -1.81 -55.86 -43.11
CA ALA A 93 -0.93 -56.63 -43.98
C ALA A 93 -0.69 -55.84 -45.28
N ALA A 94 0.55 -55.90 -45.77
CA ALA A 94 1.12 -55.30 -46.98
C ALA A 94 1.54 -53.83 -46.86
N ALA A 95 2.80 -53.65 -46.45
CA ALA A 95 3.61 -52.47 -46.68
C ALA A 95 3.58 -52.08 -48.17
N THR A 96 3.07 -50.90 -48.49
CA THR A 96 3.62 -50.12 -49.60
C THR A 96 5.05 -49.75 -49.20
N ALA A 97 6.03 -50.02 -50.06
CA ALA A 97 7.47 -49.99 -49.78
C ALA A 97 8.08 -48.60 -49.42
N THR A 98 7.27 -47.66 -48.92
CA THR A 98 7.70 -46.31 -48.53
C THR A 98 6.66 -45.71 -47.57
N ASP A 99 6.43 -46.33 -46.41
CA ASP A 99 5.67 -45.70 -45.31
C ASP A 99 6.62 -44.81 -44.48
N PRO A 100 6.55 -43.47 -44.59
CA PRO A 100 7.45 -42.56 -43.87
C PRO A 100 7.29 -42.62 -42.34
N ILE A 101 6.25 -43.28 -41.82
CA ILE A 101 5.92 -43.32 -40.40
C ILE A 101 6.42 -44.62 -39.73
N GLU A 102 6.84 -45.62 -40.50
CA GLU A 102 7.24 -46.94 -39.99
C GLU A 102 8.42 -46.85 -38.99
N GLN A 103 9.38 -45.95 -39.25
CA GLN A 103 10.51 -45.69 -38.35
C GLN A 103 10.06 -45.13 -36.99
N TYR A 104 9.04 -44.28 -36.95
CA TYR A 104 8.50 -43.75 -35.70
C TYR A 104 7.69 -44.81 -34.96
N ARG A 105 6.94 -45.66 -35.68
CA ARG A 105 6.15 -46.76 -35.09
C ARG A 105 7.03 -47.79 -34.39
N THR A 106 8.15 -48.18 -35.00
CA THR A 106 9.09 -49.15 -34.40
C THR A 106 9.73 -48.60 -33.13
N VAL A 107 10.09 -47.31 -33.09
CA VAL A 107 10.61 -46.65 -31.88
C VAL A 107 9.56 -46.64 -30.76
N VAL A 108 8.31 -46.26 -31.05
CA VAL A 108 7.24 -46.22 -30.04
C VAL A 108 6.91 -47.63 -29.51
N MET A 109 6.84 -48.62 -30.39
CA MET A 109 6.59 -50.02 -30.01
C MET A 109 7.77 -50.67 -29.27
N SER A 110 9.00 -50.17 -29.44
CA SER A 110 10.17 -50.64 -28.69
C SER A 110 10.11 -50.27 -27.19
N ARG A 111 9.35 -49.22 -26.83
CA ARG A 111 9.21 -48.73 -25.44
C ARG A 111 7.77 -48.33 -25.10
N PRO A 112 6.80 -49.26 -25.13
CA PRO A 112 5.38 -48.92 -25.04
C PRO A 112 4.98 -48.27 -23.71
N ARG A 113 5.65 -48.61 -22.60
CA ARG A 113 5.41 -47.97 -21.29
C ARG A 113 5.90 -46.52 -21.25
N LEU A 114 7.02 -46.21 -21.91
CA LEU A 114 7.59 -44.86 -21.94
C LEU A 114 6.70 -43.91 -22.75
N PHE A 115 6.24 -44.33 -23.92
CA PHE A 115 5.36 -43.51 -24.76
C PHE A 115 3.90 -43.52 -24.27
N GLY A 116 3.44 -44.67 -23.76
CA GLY A 116 2.07 -44.82 -23.27
C GLY A 116 1.81 -44.11 -21.95
N ILE A 117 2.73 -44.17 -20.97
CA ILE A 117 2.57 -43.54 -19.65
C ILE A 117 3.42 -42.27 -19.53
N GLY A 118 4.66 -42.32 -20.02
CA GLY A 118 5.62 -41.22 -19.83
C GLY A 118 5.21 -39.92 -20.52
N ILE A 119 4.74 -39.97 -21.78
CA ILE A 119 4.28 -38.75 -22.49
C ILE A 119 3.03 -38.16 -21.83
N PRO A 120 1.95 -38.91 -21.55
CA PRO A 120 0.80 -38.39 -20.81
C PRO A 120 1.15 -37.78 -19.46
N LEU A 121 2.02 -38.44 -18.68
CA LEU A 121 2.44 -37.92 -17.38
C LEU A 121 3.26 -36.63 -17.54
N LEU A 122 4.19 -36.59 -18.50
CA LEU A 122 4.99 -35.39 -18.80
C LEU A 122 4.10 -34.20 -19.20
N LEU A 123 3.09 -34.43 -20.04
CA LEU A 123 2.12 -33.41 -20.45
C LEU A 123 1.15 -33.01 -19.34
N ALA A 124 1.01 -33.82 -18.28
CA ALA A 124 0.20 -33.51 -17.11
C ALA A 124 0.94 -32.66 -16.06
N ILE A 125 2.27 -32.66 -16.03
CA ILE A 125 3.07 -31.87 -15.06
C ILE A 125 2.71 -30.37 -15.05
N PRO A 126 2.53 -29.68 -16.19
CA PRO A 126 2.11 -28.28 -16.20
C PRO A 126 0.79 -28.01 -15.47
N PHE A 127 -0.14 -28.98 -15.44
CA PHE A 127 -1.39 -28.85 -14.71
C PHE A 127 -1.17 -28.92 -13.20
N GLY A 128 -0.31 -29.84 -12.73
CA GLY A 128 0.10 -29.88 -11.33
C GLY A 128 0.82 -28.60 -10.90
N LEU A 129 1.71 -28.06 -11.75
CA LEU A 129 2.40 -26.80 -11.50
C LEU A 129 1.43 -25.61 -11.42
N SER A 130 0.41 -25.59 -12.28
CA SER A 130 -0.68 -24.60 -12.22
C SER A 130 -1.53 -24.77 -10.95
N ALA A 131 -1.87 -26.00 -10.56
CA ALA A 131 -2.68 -26.27 -9.38
C ALA A 131 -1.98 -25.87 -8.07
N GLN A 132 -0.69 -26.17 -7.93
CA GLN A 132 0.07 -25.78 -6.75
C GLN A 132 0.32 -24.26 -6.68
N ALA A 133 0.40 -23.58 -7.82
CA ALA A 133 0.48 -22.12 -7.85
C ALA A 133 -0.82 -21.46 -7.35
N ASN A 134 -1.99 -22.04 -7.68
CA ASN A 134 -3.31 -21.54 -7.29
C ASN A 134 -3.84 -22.21 -6.01
N TRP A 135 -2.95 -22.55 -5.07
CA TRP A 135 -3.32 -23.23 -3.83
C TRP A 135 -4.29 -22.39 -2.98
N ALA A 136 -4.15 -21.06 -3.00
CA ALA A 136 -5.01 -20.12 -2.28
C ALA A 136 -6.47 -20.23 -2.73
N THR A 137 -6.71 -20.23 -4.04
CA THR A 137 -8.06 -20.39 -4.63
C THR A 137 -8.72 -21.70 -4.18
N VAL A 138 -7.95 -22.80 -4.11
CA VAL A 138 -8.50 -24.08 -3.67
C VAL A 138 -8.79 -24.08 -2.16
N GLN A 139 -7.94 -23.48 -1.34
CA GLN A 139 -8.17 -23.38 0.10
C GLN A 139 -9.38 -22.49 0.42
N LEU A 140 -9.49 -21.34 -0.26
CA LEU A 140 -10.65 -20.45 -0.14
C LEU A 140 -11.94 -21.12 -0.61
N PHE A 141 -11.91 -21.96 -1.64
CA PHE A 141 -13.09 -22.77 -1.99
C PHE A 141 -13.48 -23.77 -0.88
N LEU A 142 -12.50 -24.44 -0.27
CA LEU A 142 -12.77 -25.50 0.72
C LEU A 142 -13.15 -24.95 2.10
N ARG A 143 -12.69 -23.75 2.44
CA ARG A 143 -12.82 -23.11 3.76
C ARG A 143 -13.57 -21.78 3.72
N GLY A 144 -13.95 -21.33 2.53
CA GLY A 144 -14.76 -20.13 2.33
C GLY A 144 -16.11 -20.27 3.00
N GLY A 145 -16.66 -19.12 3.37
CA GLY A 145 -17.99 -19.01 3.96
C GLY A 145 -18.84 -17.99 3.23
N ASP A 146 -19.99 -17.68 3.80
CA ASP A 146 -20.90 -16.67 3.27
C ASP A 146 -20.44 -15.26 3.70
N PHE A 147 -20.61 -14.29 2.82
CA PHE A 147 -20.44 -12.87 3.14
C PHE A 147 -21.66 -12.30 3.89
N GLY A 148 -22.79 -13.01 3.87
CA GLY A 148 -24.06 -12.53 4.41
C GLY A 148 -24.69 -11.42 3.56
N THR A 149 -24.13 -11.15 2.38
CA THR A 149 -24.64 -10.19 1.39
C THR A 149 -24.78 -10.89 0.06
N VAL A 150 -25.88 -10.63 -0.64
CA VAL A 150 -26.18 -11.25 -1.94
C VAL A 150 -26.04 -10.26 -3.08
N ASP A 151 -25.67 -10.76 -4.25
CA ASP A 151 -25.60 -9.96 -5.47
C ASP A 151 -27.00 -9.55 -5.95
N ALA A 152 -27.12 -8.34 -6.49
CA ALA A 152 -28.39 -7.76 -6.89
C ALA A 152 -29.00 -8.31 -8.20
N GLU A 153 -28.28 -9.15 -8.96
CA GLU A 153 -28.72 -9.65 -10.27
C GLU A 153 -29.19 -11.10 -10.22
N PHE A 154 -28.36 -12.00 -9.67
CA PHE A 154 -28.61 -13.43 -9.57
C PHE A 154 -28.99 -13.90 -8.15
N GLY A 155 -28.85 -13.06 -7.14
CA GLY A 155 -29.21 -13.38 -5.76
C GLY A 155 -28.32 -14.43 -5.08
N HIS A 156 -27.11 -14.64 -5.56
CA HIS A 156 -26.11 -15.49 -4.90
C HIS A 156 -25.33 -14.69 -3.87
N ASP A 157 -24.92 -15.34 -2.77
CA ASP A 157 -24.00 -14.72 -1.80
C ASP A 157 -22.69 -14.32 -2.50
N ILE A 158 -22.09 -13.21 -2.10
CA ILE A 158 -20.82 -12.74 -2.67
C ILE A 158 -19.71 -13.81 -2.56
N GLY A 159 -19.74 -14.66 -1.53
CA GLY A 159 -18.87 -15.81 -1.34
C GLY A 159 -18.83 -16.77 -2.54
N PHE A 160 -19.96 -16.96 -3.25
CA PHE A 160 -19.98 -17.74 -4.49
C PHE A 160 -19.05 -17.15 -5.56
N TYR A 161 -19.01 -15.82 -5.69
CA TYR A 161 -18.19 -15.16 -6.68
C TYR A 161 -16.71 -15.13 -6.28
N VAL A 162 -16.40 -14.94 -5.00
CA VAL A 162 -15.02 -14.76 -4.57
C VAL A 162 -14.32 -16.06 -4.16
N PHE A 163 -15.07 -17.09 -3.74
CA PHE A 163 -14.53 -18.38 -3.28
C PHE A 163 -14.80 -19.53 -4.27
N ASP A 164 -16.04 -19.67 -4.77
CA ASP A 164 -16.43 -20.84 -5.58
C ASP A 164 -16.12 -20.71 -7.07
N LEU A 165 -16.59 -19.64 -7.67
CA LEU A 165 -16.52 -19.41 -9.11
C LEU A 165 -15.08 -19.40 -9.65
N PRO A 166 -14.07 -18.84 -8.95
CA PRO A 166 -12.69 -18.91 -9.41
C PRO A 166 -12.18 -20.34 -9.54
N LEU A 167 -12.51 -21.23 -8.58
CA LEU A 167 -12.13 -22.64 -8.69
C LEU A 167 -12.84 -23.33 -9.86
N TYR A 168 -14.14 -23.10 -10.05
CA TYR A 168 -14.88 -23.71 -11.16
C TYR A 168 -14.30 -23.31 -12.52
N ARG A 169 -13.89 -22.05 -12.67
CA ARG A 169 -13.23 -21.54 -13.86
C ARG A 169 -11.83 -22.12 -14.06
N LEU A 170 -11.06 -22.24 -12.98
CA LEU A 170 -9.73 -22.85 -13.02
C LEU A 170 -9.79 -24.32 -13.46
N VAL A 171 -10.68 -25.11 -12.86
CA VAL A 171 -10.91 -26.52 -13.22
C VAL A 171 -11.38 -26.64 -14.67
N LEU A 172 -12.31 -25.79 -15.10
CA LEU A 172 -12.81 -25.80 -16.48
C LEU A 172 -11.69 -25.49 -17.48
N THR A 173 -10.79 -24.55 -17.15
CA THR A 173 -9.62 -24.22 -17.97
C THR A 173 -8.69 -25.44 -18.10
N TRP A 174 -8.42 -26.15 -17.01
CA TRP A 174 -7.66 -27.39 -17.05
C TRP A 174 -8.34 -28.47 -17.90
N LEU A 175 -9.66 -28.63 -17.78
CA LEU A 175 -10.41 -29.60 -18.58
C LEU A 175 -10.34 -29.29 -20.08
N PHE A 176 -10.42 -28.01 -20.49
CA PHE A 176 -10.26 -27.62 -21.88
C PHE A 176 -8.91 -28.03 -22.46
N VAL A 177 -7.82 -27.68 -21.76
CA VAL A 177 -6.46 -27.99 -22.22
C VAL A 177 -6.23 -29.50 -22.19
N ALA A 178 -6.70 -30.21 -21.15
CA ALA A 178 -6.57 -31.66 -21.04
C ALA A 178 -7.32 -32.40 -22.16
N VAL A 179 -8.57 -32.01 -22.47
CA VAL A 179 -9.35 -32.61 -23.58
C VAL A 179 -8.71 -32.29 -24.92
N PHE A 180 -8.20 -31.07 -25.12
CA PHE A 180 -7.49 -30.69 -26.34
C PHE A 180 -6.21 -31.52 -26.53
N LEU A 181 -5.40 -31.67 -25.48
CA LEU A 181 -4.20 -32.53 -25.53
C LEU A 181 -4.57 -34.00 -25.73
N ALA A 182 -5.63 -34.50 -25.08
CA ALA A 182 -6.15 -35.85 -25.32
C ALA A 182 -6.55 -36.05 -26.78
N PHE A 183 -7.17 -35.04 -27.41
CA PHE A 183 -7.51 -35.05 -28.83
C PHE A 183 -6.25 -35.14 -29.70
N LEU A 184 -5.24 -34.30 -29.46
CA LEU A 184 -3.98 -34.33 -30.21
C LEU A 184 -3.21 -35.65 -30.05
N LEU A 185 -3.12 -36.16 -28.82
CA LEU A 185 -2.48 -37.45 -28.53
C LEU A 185 -3.23 -38.61 -29.20
N SER A 186 -4.56 -38.59 -29.16
CA SER A 186 -5.40 -39.60 -29.83
C SER A 186 -5.25 -39.52 -31.35
N LEU A 187 -5.22 -38.31 -31.91
CA LEU A 187 -5.01 -38.07 -33.33
C LEU A 187 -3.65 -38.61 -33.78
N GLY A 188 -2.58 -38.28 -33.04
CA GLY A 188 -1.24 -38.78 -33.27
C GLY A 188 -1.13 -40.29 -33.13
N ALA A 189 -1.77 -40.89 -32.11
CA ALA A 189 -1.79 -42.34 -31.92
C ALA A 189 -2.53 -43.06 -33.06
N HIS A 190 -3.69 -42.54 -33.49
CA HIS A 190 -4.43 -43.09 -34.63
C HIS A 190 -3.68 -42.92 -35.95
N TYR A 191 -2.96 -41.83 -36.14
CA TYR A 191 -2.08 -41.66 -37.31
C TYR A 191 -0.90 -42.66 -37.28
N LEU A 192 -0.22 -42.77 -36.14
CA LEU A 192 0.94 -43.64 -35.95
C LEU A 192 0.61 -45.14 -36.12
N PHE A 193 -0.53 -45.60 -35.58
CA PHE A 193 -0.97 -47.00 -35.65
C PHE A 193 -1.89 -47.29 -36.84
N GLY A 194 -2.01 -46.37 -37.80
CA GLY A 194 -2.68 -46.60 -39.08
C GLY A 194 -4.21 -46.59 -39.02
N GLY A 195 -4.80 -46.01 -37.97
CA GLY A 195 -6.22 -45.68 -37.83
C GLY A 195 -6.66 -44.45 -38.65
N ILE A 196 -5.71 -43.62 -39.08
CA ILE A 196 -5.88 -42.52 -40.05
C ILE A 196 -4.79 -42.66 -41.12
N ARG A 197 -5.17 -42.70 -42.40
CA ARG A 197 -4.22 -42.84 -43.53
C ARG A 197 -4.47 -41.76 -44.58
N LEU A 198 -3.38 -41.25 -45.15
CA LEU A 198 -3.38 -40.33 -46.29
C LEU A 198 -3.05 -41.15 -47.54
N SER A 199 -4.06 -41.50 -48.35
CA SER A 199 -3.87 -42.30 -49.56
C SER A 199 -3.41 -41.40 -50.74
N PRO A 200 -2.23 -41.65 -51.35
CA PRO A 200 -1.74 -40.82 -52.45
C PRO A 200 -2.29 -41.18 -53.84
N LYS A 201 -3.09 -42.26 -53.99
CA LYS A 201 -3.65 -42.66 -55.29
C LYS A 201 -5.15 -42.35 -55.40
N LYS A 202 -5.48 -41.48 -56.37
CA LYS A 202 -6.80 -41.14 -56.92
C LYS A 202 -7.77 -40.43 -55.96
N GLY A 203 -7.67 -39.10 -55.94
CA GLY A 203 -8.58 -38.20 -55.22
C GLY A 203 -8.28 -38.20 -53.71
N SER A 204 -7.64 -37.13 -53.23
CA SER A 204 -7.18 -36.94 -51.84
C SER A 204 -8.27 -37.22 -50.80
N THR A 205 -8.42 -38.48 -50.39
CA THR A 205 -9.40 -38.90 -49.39
C THR A 205 -8.66 -39.45 -48.18
N ILE A 206 -8.99 -38.90 -47.01
CA ILE A 206 -8.44 -39.32 -45.72
C ILE A 206 -9.23 -40.54 -45.26
N GLU A 207 -8.59 -41.70 -45.16
CA GLU A 207 -9.24 -42.92 -44.66
C GLU A 207 -9.15 -42.96 -43.13
N VAL A 208 -10.30 -42.89 -42.46
CA VAL A 208 -10.43 -42.90 -40.99
C VAL A 208 -11.23 -44.11 -40.53
N THR A 209 -10.60 -44.96 -39.71
CA THR A 209 -11.25 -46.14 -39.10
C THR A 209 -12.45 -45.75 -38.24
N GLY A 210 -13.40 -46.68 -38.05
CA GLY A 210 -14.57 -46.46 -37.19
C GLY A 210 -14.17 -46.08 -35.77
N ALA A 211 -13.20 -46.79 -35.18
CA ALA A 211 -12.67 -46.49 -33.86
C ALA A 211 -12.04 -45.10 -33.74
N ALA A 212 -11.15 -44.72 -34.68
CA ALA A 212 -10.53 -43.39 -34.69
C ALA A 212 -11.57 -42.27 -34.77
N ARG A 213 -12.58 -42.46 -35.62
CA ARG A 213 -13.69 -41.51 -35.77
C ARG A 213 -14.50 -41.37 -34.48
N ILE A 214 -14.84 -42.48 -33.83
CA ILE A 214 -15.62 -42.48 -32.57
C ILE A 214 -14.85 -41.74 -31.48
N GLN A 215 -13.59 -42.10 -31.26
CA GLN A 215 -12.81 -41.49 -30.18
C GLN A 215 -12.57 -39.99 -30.41
N LEU A 216 -12.21 -39.58 -31.63
CA LEU A 216 -12.00 -38.17 -31.97
C LEU A 216 -13.31 -37.37 -31.90
N ALA A 217 -14.44 -37.97 -32.31
CA ALA A 217 -15.76 -37.36 -32.17
C ALA A 217 -16.19 -37.21 -30.71
N VAL A 218 -15.90 -38.19 -29.84
CA VAL A 218 -16.17 -38.11 -28.39
C VAL A 218 -15.35 -36.99 -27.76
N LEU A 219 -14.06 -36.88 -28.06
CA LEU A 219 -13.19 -35.84 -27.51
C LEU A 219 -13.59 -34.44 -28.02
N ALA A 220 -13.89 -34.31 -29.31
CA ALA A 220 -14.39 -33.05 -29.87
C ALA A 220 -15.78 -32.68 -29.31
N GLY A 221 -16.69 -33.64 -29.21
CA GLY A 221 -18.01 -33.43 -28.58
C GLY A 221 -17.91 -33.03 -27.12
N THR A 222 -16.97 -33.64 -26.36
CA THR A 222 -16.68 -33.26 -24.97
C THR A 222 -16.12 -31.84 -24.90
N PHE A 223 -15.22 -31.46 -25.79
CA PHE A 223 -14.71 -30.08 -25.86
C PHE A 223 -15.85 -29.07 -26.08
N ILE A 224 -16.80 -29.37 -26.97
CA ILE A 224 -17.98 -28.53 -27.20
C ILE A 224 -18.93 -28.54 -25.99
N ALA A 225 -19.09 -29.67 -25.31
CA ALA A 225 -19.87 -29.75 -24.07
C ALA A 225 -19.25 -28.90 -22.94
N LEU A 226 -17.92 -28.90 -22.81
CA LEU A 226 -17.20 -28.00 -21.90
C LEU A 226 -17.44 -26.53 -22.29
N LYS A 227 -17.55 -26.20 -23.58
CA LYS A 227 -17.95 -24.85 -24.01
C LYS A 227 -19.38 -24.48 -23.59
N ALA A 228 -20.31 -25.43 -23.57
CA ALA A 228 -21.62 -25.18 -22.98
C ALA A 228 -21.50 -24.83 -21.49
N VAL A 229 -20.77 -25.62 -20.70
CA VAL A 229 -20.52 -25.33 -19.28
C VAL A 229 -19.84 -23.96 -19.10
N ALA A 230 -18.89 -23.61 -19.97
CA ALA A 230 -18.25 -22.29 -19.98
C ALA A 230 -19.28 -21.17 -20.16
N TYR A 231 -20.16 -21.25 -21.16
CA TYR A 231 -21.20 -20.24 -21.37
C TYR A 231 -22.15 -20.10 -20.18
N TRP A 232 -22.44 -21.20 -19.48
CA TRP A 232 -23.23 -21.17 -18.26
C TRP A 232 -22.51 -20.41 -17.14
N LEU A 233 -21.25 -20.72 -16.86
CA LEU A 233 -20.45 -20.03 -15.83
C LEU A 233 -20.08 -18.59 -16.22
N ASP A 234 -19.99 -18.30 -17.51
CA ASP A 234 -19.69 -16.97 -18.02
C ASP A 234 -20.73 -15.95 -17.57
N ARG A 235 -22.00 -16.33 -17.45
CA ARG A 235 -23.06 -15.40 -17.00
C ARG A 235 -22.73 -14.68 -15.68
N TYR A 236 -22.09 -15.37 -14.75
CA TYR A 236 -21.77 -14.83 -13.43
C TYR A 236 -20.58 -13.88 -13.47
N ALA A 237 -19.59 -14.17 -14.32
CA ALA A 237 -18.45 -13.27 -14.52
C ALA A 237 -18.81 -12.00 -15.30
N LEU A 238 -20.05 -11.84 -15.77
CA LEU A 238 -20.52 -10.54 -16.24
C LEU A 238 -20.40 -9.48 -15.14
N LEU A 239 -20.58 -9.88 -13.87
CA LEU A 239 -20.55 -8.96 -12.74
C LEU A 239 -19.13 -8.47 -12.39
N TRP A 240 -18.09 -9.15 -12.88
CA TRP A 240 -16.69 -8.72 -12.75
C TRP A 240 -16.24 -7.81 -13.91
N GLY A 241 -17.06 -7.65 -14.95
CA GLY A 241 -16.61 -7.10 -16.23
C GLY A 241 -16.31 -5.60 -16.22
N SER A 242 -15.26 -5.20 -16.93
CA SER A 242 -14.79 -3.82 -17.12
C SER A 242 -15.11 -3.23 -18.50
N ARG A 243 -16.07 -3.81 -19.24
CA ARG A 243 -16.34 -3.48 -20.66
C ARG A 243 -16.72 -2.01 -20.92
N LYS A 244 -17.08 -1.24 -19.89
CA LYS A 244 -17.50 0.16 -19.98
C LYS A 244 -16.61 1.13 -19.22
N GLU A 245 -15.36 0.76 -18.91
CA GLU A 245 -14.41 1.77 -18.46
C GLU A 245 -14.28 2.89 -19.51
N PRO A 246 -14.36 4.17 -19.10
CA PRO A 246 -14.20 4.66 -17.73
C PRO A 246 -15.49 4.95 -16.92
N THR A 247 -16.68 4.50 -17.36
CA THR A 247 -17.96 4.89 -16.71
C THR A 247 -18.18 4.19 -15.37
N PHE A 248 -18.17 2.85 -15.34
CA PHE A 248 -18.29 2.04 -14.12
C PHE A 248 -17.90 0.58 -14.39
N THR A 249 -17.60 -0.18 -13.32
CA THR A 249 -17.31 -1.61 -13.36
C THR A 249 -18.53 -2.46 -13.03
N GLY A 250 -18.67 -3.60 -13.70
CA GLY A 250 -19.79 -4.53 -13.54
C GLY A 250 -20.65 -4.63 -14.80
N ALA A 251 -21.70 -5.44 -14.72
CA ALA A 251 -22.59 -5.69 -15.84
C ALA A 251 -23.56 -4.52 -16.05
N GLY A 252 -23.44 -3.82 -17.18
CA GLY A 252 -24.38 -2.76 -17.56
C GLY A 252 -25.64 -3.27 -18.28
N TYR A 253 -26.45 -2.34 -18.80
CA TYR A 253 -27.73 -2.69 -19.44
C TYR A 253 -27.58 -3.68 -20.60
N THR A 254 -26.63 -3.43 -21.51
CA THR A 254 -26.35 -4.32 -22.64
C THR A 254 -25.88 -5.70 -22.17
N ASP A 255 -25.12 -5.77 -21.08
CA ASP A 255 -24.59 -7.04 -20.59
C ASP A 255 -25.71 -7.94 -20.07
N ILE A 256 -26.64 -7.38 -19.31
CA ILE A 256 -27.76 -8.12 -18.74
C ILE A 256 -28.87 -8.37 -19.77
N ASN A 257 -29.20 -7.40 -20.63
CA ASN A 257 -30.34 -7.54 -21.53
C ASN A 257 -29.98 -8.08 -22.93
N ALA A 258 -28.70 -8.11 -23.30
CA ALA A 258 -28.27 -8.65 -24.61
C ALA A 258 -27.23 -9.76 -24.47
N VAL A 259 -26.15 -9.54 -23.71
CA VAL A 259 -25.05 -10.51 -23.61
C VAL A 259 -25.45 -11.75 -22.81
N LEU A 260 -26.18 -11.60 -21.72
CA LEU A 260 -26.68 -12.72 -20.91
C LEU A 260 -27.63 -13.62 -21.74
N PRO A 261 -28.69 -13.10 -22.41
CA PRO A 261 -29.48 -13.90 -23.34
C PRO A 261 -28.64 -14.53 -24.45
N ALA A 262 -27.67 -13.80 -25.02
CA ALA A 262 -26.75 -14.34 -26.02
C ALA A 262 -25.95 -15.54 -25.48
N ARG A 263 -25.43 -15.47 -24.25
CA ARG A 263 -24.72 -16.59 -23.61
C ARG A 263 -25.63 -17.78 -23.38
N LEU A 264 -26.90 -17.58 -23.02
CA LEU A 264 -27.89 -18.67 -22.87
C LEU A 264 -28.27 -19.32 -24.22
N ILE A 265 -28.37 -18.54 -25.29
CA ILE A 265 -28.57 -19.07 -26.65
C ILE A 265 -27.33 -19.86 -27.08
N MET A 266 -26.13 -19.31 -26.86
CA MET A 266 -24.86 -19.98 -27.17
C MET A 266 -24.67 -21.26 -26.37
N PHE A 267 -25.09 -21.29 -25.11
CA PHE A 267 -25.17 -22.49 -24.29
C PHE A 267 -26.05 -23.56 -24.95
N SER A 268 -27.26 -23.18 -25.36
CA SER A 268 -28.20 -24.09 -26.02
C SER A 268 -27.66 -24.63 -27.35
N ILE A 269 -27.08 -23.76 -28.18
CA ILE A 269 -26.44 -24.14 -29.46
C ILE A 269 -25.24 -25.05 -29.19
N ALA A 270 -24.42 -24.76 -28.19
CA ALA A 270 -23.29 -25.61 -27.83
C ALA A 270 -23.74 -27.01 -27.39
N ILE A 271 -24.84 -27.14 -26.65
CA ILE A 271 -25.42 -28.46 -26.31
C ILE A 271 -25.85 -29.20 -27.59
N VAL A 272 -26.59 -28.54 -28.48
CA VAL A 272 -27.03 -29.14 -29.76
C VAL A 272 -25.82 -29.58 -30.59
N CYS A 273 -24.78 -28.74 -30.66
CA CYS A 273 -23.54 -29.07 -31.36
C CYS A 273 -22.82 -30.25 -30.69
N ALA A 274 -22.71 -30.28 -29.36
CA ALA A 274 -22.12 -31.42 -28.65
C ALA A 274 -22.88 -32.72 -28.95
N VAL A 275 -24.23 -32.69 -28.90
CA VAL A 275 -25.08 -33.83 -29.27
C VAL A 275 -24.86 -34.23 -30.73
N ALA A 276 -24.72 -33.28 -31.66
CA ALA A 276 -24.43 -33.57 -33.07
C ALA A 276 -23.07 -34.26 -33.27
N PHE A 277 -22.04 -33.84 -32.52
CA PHE A 277 -20.73 -34.50 -32.50
C PHE A 277 -20.83 -35.93 -31.95
N PHE A 278 -21.61 -36.17 -30.89
CA PHE A 278 -21.86 -37.52 -30.40
C PHE A 278 -22.73 -38.35 -31.36
N ALA A 279 -23.72 -37.76 -32.04
CA ALA A 279 -24.57 -38.44 -33.02
C ALA A 279 -23.80 -38.90 -34.26
N ALA A 280 -22.72 -38.19 -34.63
CA ALA A 280 -21.85 -38.57 -35.74
C ALA A 280 -21.16 -39.94 -35.51
N ILE A 281 -21.09 -40.43 -34.27
CA ILE A 281 -20.66 -41.80 -33.93
C ILE A 281 -21.57 -42.84 -34.60
N VAL A 282 -22.89 -42.59 -34.64
CA VAL A 282 -23.89 -43.50 -35.18
C VAL A 282 -24.13 -43.23 -36.67
N VAL A 283 -24.25 -41.97 -37.08
CA VAL A 283 -24.63 -41.56 -38.45
C VAL A 283 -23.46 -41.67 -39.44
N ARG A 284 -22.22 -41.73 -38.95
CA ARG A 284 -20.99 -41.92 -39.75
C ARG A 284 -20.71 -40.82 -40.80
N ASP A 285 -21.36 -39.66 -40.74
CA ASP A 285 -21.14 -38.51 -41.62
C ASP A 285 -20.40 -37.37 -40.90
N LEU A 286 -19.21 -36.99 -41.41
CA LEU A 286 -18.38 -35.91 -40.85
C LEU A 286 -18.90 -34.50 -41.21
N ARG A 287 -19.85 -34.39 -42.14
CA ARG A 287 -20.47 -33.10 -42.49
C ARG A 287 -21.33 -32.56 -41.35
N ILE A 288 -21.97 -33.43 -40.57
CA ILE A 288 -22.83 -33.05 -39.45
C ILE A 288 -22.03 -32.32 -38.35
N PRO A 289 -20.90 -32.86 -37.83
CA PRO A 289 -20.01 -32.12 -36.94
C PRO A 289 -19.43 -30.83 -37.53
N ALA A 290 -19.06 -30.84 -38.81
CA ALA A 290 -18.51 -29.65 -39.47
C ALA A 290 -19.54 -28.52 -39.57
N MET A 291 -20.79 -28.83 -39.91
CA MET A 291 -21.91 -27.88 -39.91
C MET A 291 -22.22 -27.40 -38.50
N ALA A 292 -22.19 -28.27 -37.49
CA ALA A 292 -22.39 -27.90 -36.09
C ALA A 292 -21.29 -26.94 -35.59
N ALA A 293 -20.04 -27.20 -35.92
CA ALA A 293 -18.93 -26.29 -35.59
C ALA A 293 -19.06 -24.94 -36.33
N ALA A 294 -19.39 -24.97 -37.62
CA ALA A 294 -19.64 -23.76 -38.41
C ALA A 294 -20.82 -22.95 -37.83
N LEU A 295 -21.91 -23.62 -37.41
CA LEU A 295 -23.05 -22.98 -36.75
C LEU A 295 -22.64 -22.33 -35.43
N LEU A 296 -21.85 -23.03 -34.60
CA LEU A 296 -21.39 -22.48 -33.33
C LEU A 296 -20.51 -21.24 -33.54
N VAL A 297 -19.57 -21.28 -34.48
CA VAL A 297 -18.70 -20.15 -34.81
C VAL A 297 -19.53 -18.98 -35.37
N LEU A 298 -20.40 -19.24 -36.34
CA LEU A 298 -21.27 -18.23 -36.94
C LEU A 298 -22.19 -17.59 -35.89
N SER A 299 -22.79 -18.41 -35.02
CA SER A 299 -23.66 -17.94 -33.94
C SER A 299 -22.89 -17.13 -32.90
N SER A 300 -21.64 -17.50 -32.59
CA SER A 300 -20.82 -16.72 -31.66
C SER A 300 -20.56 -15.29 -32.16
N ILE A 301 -20.40 -15.11 -33.47
CA ILE A 301 -20.21 -13.80 -34.08
C ILE A 301 -21.55 -13.04 -34.13
N LEU A 302 -22.61 -13.67 -34.63
CA LEU A 302 -23.92 -13.04 -34.81
C LEU A 302 -24.59 -12.70 -33.47
N VAL A 303 -24.73 -13.71 -32.61
CA VAL A 303 -25.46 -13.61 -31.34
C VAL A 303 -24.56 -13.05 -30.24
N GLY A 304 -23.28 -13.44 -30.20
CA GLY A 304 -22.35 -13.00 -29.15
C GLY A 304 -21.72 -11.63 -29.39
N GLY A 305 -21.59 -11.19 -30.64
CA GLY A 305 -20.94 -9.91 -31.00
C GLY A 305 -21.91 -8.89 -31.58
N ILE A 306 -22.54 -9.21 -32.72
CA ILE A 306 -23.35 -8.25 -33.49
C ILE A 306 -24.61 -7.85 -32.72
N PHE A 307 -25.34 -8.82 -32.13
CA PHE A 307 -26.58 -8.51 -31.42
C PHE A 307 -26.39 -7.55 -30.22
N PRO A 308 -25.43 -7.78 -29.29
CA PRO A 308 -25.12 -6.81 -28.23
C PRO A 308 -24.72 -5.44 -28.77
N ALA A 309 -23.91 -5.39 -29.82
CA ALA A 309 -23.47 -4.12 -30.42
C ALA A 309 -24.65 -3.30 -30.99
N LEU A 310 -25.64 -3.97 -31.60
CA LEU A 310 -26.85 -3.31 -32.09
C LEU A 310 -27.69 -2.75 -30.93
N ILE A 311 -27.89 -3.52 -29.86
CA ILE A 311 -28.62 -3.05 -28.68
C ILE A 311 -27.91 -1.86 -28.02
N GLU A 312 -26.58 -1.93 -27.90
CA GLU A 312 -25.79 -0.84 -27.34
C GLU A 312 -25.94 0.44 -28.18
N GLN A 313 -25.77 0.34 -29.50
CA GLN A 313 -25.77 1.51 -30.39
C GLN A 313 -27.16 2.15 -30.52
N PHE A 314 -28.23 1.35 -30.57
CA PHE A 314 -29.57 1.84 -30.89
C PHE A 314 -30.51 2.00 -29.69
N SER A 315 -30.27 1.29 -28.58
CA SER A 315 -31.13 1.35 -27.39
C SER A 315 -30.47 2.04 -26.20
N VAL A 316 -29.18 1.73 -25.96
CA VAL A 316 -28.46 2.22 -24.77
C VAL A 316 -27.87 3.60 -24.99
N ARG A 317 -26.98 3.77 -25.98
CA ARG A 317 -26.27 5.05 -26.19
C ARG A 317 -27.20 6.28 -26.29
N PRO A 318 -28.38 6.21 -26.93
CA PRO A 318 -29.30 7.35 -26.97
C PRO A 318 -29.89 7.74 -25.60
N ASN A 319 -30.04 6.79 -24.67
CA ASN A 319 -30.69 6.97 -23.36
C ASN A 319 -29.84 6.36 -22.23
N ALA A 320 -28.52 6.56 -22.29
CA ALA A 320 -27.57 5.80 -21.47
C ALA A 320 -27.73 6.09 -19.98
N ALA A 321 -27.94 7.36 -19.60
CA ALA A 321 -28.16 7.74 -18.19
C ALA A 321 -29.31 6.94 -17.56
N ASP A 322 -30.46 6.86 -18.24
CA ASP A 322 -31.64 6.16 -17.74
C ASP A 322 -31.47 4.63 -17.75
N ARG A 323 -30.90 4.09 -18.82
CA ARG A 323 -30.75 2.64 -18.99
C ARG A 323 -29.66 2.05 -18.08
N GLU A 324 -28.61 2.81 -17.80
CA GLU A 324 -27.51 2.37 -16.94
C GLU A 324 -27.74 2.66 -15.45
N SER A 325 -28.69 3.54 -15.09
CA SER A 325 -28.93 3.98 -13.70
C SER A 325 -28.98 2.82 -12.68
N PRO A 326 -29.76 1.73 -12.88
CA PRO A 326 -29.82 0.64 -11.88
C PRO A 326 -28.51 -0.12 -11.74
N TYR A 327 -27.68 -0.16 -12.77
CA TYR A 327 -26.39 -0.86 -12.74
C TYR A 327 -25.30 0.00 -12.12
N ILE A 328 -25.38 1.31 -12.30
CA ILE A 328 -24.56 2.28 -11.59
C ILE A 328 -24.88 2.26 -10.10
N GLU A 329 -26.15 2.20 -9.71
CA GLU A 329 -26.56 2.08 -8.30
C GLU A 329 -25.92 0.85 -7.63
N ARG A 330 -26.01 -0.32 -8.27
CA ARG A 330 -25.37 -1.56 -7.79
C ARG A 330 -23.84 -1.44 -7.69
N ASN A 331 -23.21 -0.75 -8.63
CA ASN A 331 -21.78 -0.49 -8.62
C ASN A 331 -21.38 0.47 -7.49
N ILE A 332 -22.19 1.50 -7.22
CA ILE A 332 -22.00 2.42 -6.10
C ILE A 332 -22.06 1.65 -4.77
N ASP A 333 -23.12 0.86 -4.57
CA ASP A 333 -23.30 0.08 -3.34
C ASP A 333 -22.20 -0.95 -3.14
N ALA A 334 -21.90 -1.74 -4.18
CA ALA A 334 -20.87 -2.78 -4.11
C ALA A 334 -19.47 -2.19 -3.88
N THR A 335 -19.13 -1.08 -4.54
CA THR A 335 -17.82 -0.43 -4.34
C THR A 335 -17.72 0.15 -2.93
N ARG A 336 -18.78 0.78 -2.42
CA ARG A 336 -18.78 1.31 -1.05
C ARG A 336 -18.61 0.22 -0.01
N GLN A 337 -19.34 -0.88 -0.18
CA GLN A 337 -19.20 -2.04 0.68
C GLN A 337 -17.79 -2.62 0.57
N ALA A 338 -17.27 -2.89 -0.64
CA ALA A 338 -16.01 -3.58 -0.80
C ALA A 338 -14.78 -2.79 -0.29
N TYR A 339 -14.84 -1.46 -0.26
CA TYR A 339 -13.78 -0.59 0.27
C TYR A 339 -14.05 -0.04 1.68
N GLY A 340 -15.20 -0.34 2.28
CA GLY A 340 -15.51 0.08 3.65
C GLY A 340 -15.78 1.58 3.76
N ILE A 341 -16.33 2.17 2.71
CA ILE A 341 -16.68 3.60 2.59
C ILE A 341 -18.21 3.79 2.50
N GLY A 342 -18.94 2.89 3.16
CA GLY A 342 -20.40 2.93 3.29
C GLY A 342 -20.89 4.00 4.29
N PRO A 343 -22.22 4.18 4.39
CA PRO A 343 -22.84 5.16 5.29
C PRO A 343 -22.64 4.85 6.78
N ASP A 344 -22.23 3.62 7.12
CA ASP A 344 -21.86 3.19 8.47
C ASP A 344 -20.49 3.71 8.92
N ARG A 345 -19.58 3.97 7.97
CA ARG A 345 -18.21 4.44 8.23
C ARG A 345 -17.98 5.90 7.86
N VAL A 346 -18.71 6.43 6.87
CA VAL A 346 -18.51 7.77 6.32
C VAL A 346 -19.59 8.73 6.78
N ARG A 347 -19.19 9.86 7.36
CA ARG A 347 -20.08 10.94 7.80
C ARG A 347 -19.81 12.21 7.00
N TYR A 348 -20.83 12.68 6.28
CA TYR A 348 -20.78 13.93 5.53
C TYR A 348 -21.29 15.09 6.39
N GLN A 349 -20.58 16.21 6.35
CA GLN A 349 -20.97 17.46 7.00
C GLN A 349 -20.81 18.61 6.03
N ASP A 350 -21.84 19.45 5.91
CA ASP A 350 -21.77 20.66 5.11
C ASP A 350 -20.74 21.63 5.71
N TYR A 351 -19.83 22.12 4.88
CA TYR A 351 -18.74 22.98 5.30
C TYR A 351 -18.66 24.21 4.39
N PRO A 352 -18.84 25.44 4.90
CA PRO A 352 -18.97 26.62 4.04
C PRO A 352 -17.69 27.00 3.31
N GLY A 353 -16.52 26.56 3.79
CA GLY A 353 -15.21 26.90 3.22
C GLY A 353 -14.78 28.36 3.45
N VAL A 354 -15.53 29.11 4.27
CA VAL A 354 -15.24 30.47 4.71
C VAL A 354 -15.52 30.54 6.20
N GLY A 355 -14.54 30.98 6.99
CA GLY A 355 -14.71 31.02 8.44
C GLY A 355 -15.62 32.14 8.89
N THR A 356 -16.28 31.90 10.01
CA THR A 356 -17.28 32.80 10.59
C THR A 356 -16.81 33.41 11.91
N ARG A 357 -15.77 32.84 12.54
CA ARG A 357 -15.24 33.27 13.83
C ARG A 357 -13.70 33.32 13.85
N PRO A 358 -13.09 34.20 14.66
CA PRO A 358 -11.64 34.18 14.86
C PRO A 358 -11.20 32.86 15.50
N PRO A 359 -10.10 32.22 15.03
CA PRO A 359 -9.67 30.91 15.53
C PRO A 359 -9.39 30.90 17.04
N ARG A 360 -8.86 32.00 17.58
CA ARG A 360 -8.57 32.14 19.02
C ARG A 360 -9.80 32.04 19.92
N ASP A 361 -10.99 32.22 19.36
CA ASP A 361 -12.26 32.19 20.10
C ASP A 361 -12.94 30.80 20.01
N VAL A 362 -12.32 29.84 19.33
CA VAL A 362 -12.82 28.48 19.13
C VAL A 362 -11.83 27.51 19.80
N PRO A 363 -12.19 26.85 20.91
CA PRO A 363 -11.26 25.99 21.65
C PRO A 363 -10.63 24.87 20.81
N ALA A 364 -11.41 24.24 19.92
CA ALA A 364 -10.92 23.21 19.02
C ALA A 364 -9.86 23.73 18.03
N ASP A 365 -9.99 24.97 17.57
CA ASP A 365 -9.01 25.61 16.69
C ASP A 365 -7.71 25.90 17.41
N VAL A 366 -7.78 26.30 18.68
CA VAL A 366 -6.59 26.50 19.52
C VAL A 366 -5.81 25.19 19.64
N THR A 367 -6.49 24.07 19.91
CA THR A 367 -5.87 22.74 19.93
C THR A 367 -5.26 22.37 18.59
N THR A 368 -5.97 22.60 17.48
CA THR A 368 -5.47 22.33 16.12
C THR A 368 -4.23 23.17 15.78
N ILE A 369 -4.23 24.47 16.11
CA ILE A 369 -3.11 25.38 15.84
C ILE A 369 -1.90 25.06 16.72
N ALA A 370 -2.11 24.71 18.00
CA ALA A 370 -1.05 24.34 18.93
C ALA A 370 -0.28 23.10 18.46
N ASN A 371 -0.97 22.18 17.77
CA ASN A 371 -0.43 20.93 17.25
C ASN A 371 -0.20 20.94 15.73
N ALA A 372 -0.23 22.12 15.10
CA ALA A 372 0.10 22.22 13.68
C ALA A 372 1.57 21.83 13.46
N ARG A 373 1.77 20.73 12.73
CA ARG A 373 3.09 20.16 12.49
C ARG A 373 3.98 21.11 11.69
N LEU A 374 5.19 21.33 12.19
CA LEU A 374 6.26 22.10 11.55
C LEU A 374 7.43 21.22 11.10
N LEU A 375 7.54 20.00 11.61
CA LEU A 375 8.56 19.02 11.25
C LEU A 375 7.98 18.00 10.26
N ASP A 376 8.50 17.95 9.04
CA ASP A 376 8.06 17.01 8.02
C ASP A 376 8.92 15.72 8.02
N PRO A 377 8.31 14.54 8.21
CA PRO A 377 9.03 13.26 8.16
C PRO A 377 9.72 12.98 6.81
N ASN A 378 9.24 13.53 5.71
CA ASN A 378 9.79 13.30 4.36
C ASN A 378 11.04 14.16 4.07
N VAL A 379 11.28 15.21 4.85
CA VAL A 379 12.40 16.15 4.64
C VAL A 379 13.53 15.92 5.65
N LEU A 380 13.20 15.49 6.87
CA LEU A 380 14.10 15.57 8.03
C LEU A 380 15.02 14.36 8.24
N SER A 381 14.93 13.29 7.46
CA SER A 381 15.76 12.09 7.64
C SER A 381 17.28 12.41 7.63
N ARG A 382 17.73 13.31 6.74
CA ARG A 382 19.14 13.77 6.73
C ARG A 382 19.50 14.53 8.00
N THR A 383 18.58 15.36 8.51
CA THR A 383 18.79 16.15 9.74
C THR A 383 18.89 15.22 10.96
N PHE A 384 18.02 14.20 11.04
CA PHE A 384 18.10 13.14 12.04
C PHE A 384 19.42 12.38 11.95
N THR A 385 19.83 11.97 10.74
CA THR A 385 21.11 11.30 10.53
C THR A 385 22.26 12.18 11.01
N GLN A 386 22.36 13.43 10.56
CA GLN A 386 23.51 14.27 10.89
C GLN A 386 23.60 14.62 12.38
N GLN A 387 22.48 14.75 13.10
CA GLN A 387 22.49 15.12 14.52
C GLN A 387 22.44 13.92 15.47
N GLN A 388 21.82 12.82 15.05
CA GLN A 388 21.53 11.68 15.91
C GLN A 388 22.15 10.37 15.42
N GLN A 389 22.95 10.32 14.35
CA GLN A 389 23.59 9.08 13.89
C GLN A 389 24.61 8.54 14.92
N LEU A 390 25.35 9.40 15.63
CA LEU A 390 26.46 9.07 16.55
C LEU A 390 27.68 8.36 15.92
N LYS A 391 27.47 7.40 15.01
CA LYS A 391 28.49 6.56 14.36
C LYS A 391 28.18 6.35 12.89
N ASN A 392 29.20 6.30 12.03
CA ASN A 392 29.04 6.22 10.57
C ASN A 392 28.15 5.07 10.06
N PHE A 393 27.99 4.00 10.84
CA PHE A 393 27.23 2.82 10.49
C PHE A 393 25.80 2.83 11.03
N TYR A 394 25.38 3.85 11.78
CA TYR A 394 23.97 4.01 12.14
C TYR A 394 23.24 4.89 11.13
N GLY A 395 21.94 4.71 11.02
CA GLY A 395 21.10 5.48 10.09
C GLY A 395 19.63 5.44 10.48
N PHE A 396 18.85 6.14 9.68
CA PHE A 396 17.39 6.18 9.76
C PHE A 396 16.83 5.92 8.37
N THR A 397 15.56 5.57 8.30
CA THR A 397 14.83 5.40 7.04
C THR A 397 14.80 6.72 6.24
N PRO A 398 14.69 6.67 4.90
CA PRO A 398 14.60 7.88 4.07
C PRO A 398 13.38 8.74 4.41
N THR A 399 12.28 8.11 4.79
CA THR A 399 11.03 8.70 5.27
C THR A 399 10.84 8.33 6.73
N LEU A 400 10.73 9.32 7.62
CA LEU A 400 10.49 9.08 9.04
C LEU A 400 9.00 8.82 9.32
N ASP A 401 8.68 8.42 10.55
CA ASP A 401 7.30 8.14 10.96
C ASP A 401 6.74 9.22 11.89
N ILE A 402 5.41 9.23 12.06
CA ILE A 402 4.71 10.10 13.02
C ILE A 402 3.86 9.27 13.95
N ASP A 403 4.10 9.39 15.25
CA ASP A 403 3.25 8.80 16.27
C ASP A 403 2.73 9.81 17.28
N ARG A 404 1.79 9.39 18.12
CA ARG A 404 1.30 10.18 19.26
C ARG A 404 1.81 9.61 20.58
N TYR A 405 2.26 10.48 21.47
CA TYR A 405 2.65 10.12 22.83
C TYR A 405 1.99 11.07 23.81
N THR A 406 1.61 10.54 24.98
CA THR A 406 1.18 11.35 26.11
C THR A 406 2.37 11.55 27.04
N ILE A 407 2.93 12.75 27.04
CA ILE A 407 4.07 13.12 27.90
C ILE A 407 3.59 14.24 28.84
N ASP A 408 3.82 14.08 30.14
CA ASP A 408 3.37 15.01 31.18
C ASP A 408 1.85 15.28 31.18
N GLY A 409 1.05 14.32 30.69
CA GLY A 409 -0.41 14.42 30.60
C GLY A 409 -0.92 15.12 29.33
N GLU A 410 -0.03 15.54 28.43
CA GLU A 410 -0.38 16.18 27.17
C GLU A 410 -0.14 15.22 25.99
N LEU A 411 -1.18 15.01 25.20
CA LEU A 411 -1.09 14.25 23.96
C LEU A 411 -0.55 15.15 22.85
N ALA A 412 0.59 14.78 22.27
CA ALA A 412 1.20 15.48 21.14
C ALA A 412 1.69 14.48 20.09
N ASP A 413 1.84 14.96 18.85
CA ASP A 413 2.46 14.20 17.78
C ASP A 413 3.99 14.37 17.78
N TYR A 414 4.68 13.28 17.47
CA TYR A 414 6.13 13.17 17.45
C TYR A 414 6.56 12.55 16.13
N ILE A 415 7.59 13.13 15.52
CA ILE A 415 8.37 12.44 14.51
C ILE A 415 9.19 11.37 15.23
N VAL A 416 9.02 10.10 14.84
CA VAL A 416 9.67 8.95 15.47
C VAL A 416 10.51 8.18 14.48
N ALA A 417 11.60 7.61 14.96
CA ALA A 417 12.48 6.79 14.16
C ALA A 417 13.29 5.81 15.01
N ALA A 418 13.55 4.63 14.46
CA ALA A 418 14.51 3.68 14.99
C ALA A 418 15.92 4.03 14.51
N ARG A 419 16.89 4.17 15.43
CA ARG A 419 18.31 4.31 15.07
C ARG A 419 18.88 2.94 14.75
N GLU A 420 18.91 2.62 13.47
CA GLU A 420 19.26 1.31 12.96
C GLU A 420 20.71 1.21 12.50
N LEU A 421 21.25 0.00 12.41
CA LEU A 421 22.52 -0.26 11.74
C LEU A 421 22.29 -0.24 10.21
N SER A 422 23.03 0.59 9.49
CA SER A 422 23.10 0.61 8.03
C SER A 422 24.28 -0.26 7.54
N PRO A 423 24.03 -1.45 6.98
CA PRO A 423 25.08 -2.35 6.52
C PRO A 423 25.93 -1.74 5.40
N ASN A 424 25.29 -0.94 4.54
CA ASN A 424 25.91 -0.28 3.39
C ASN A 424 26.84 0.89 3.78
N SER A 425 26.76 1.36 5.02
CA SER A 425 27.62 2.43 5.54
C SER A 425 28.88 1.93 6.28
N LEU A 426 29.06 0.61 6.37
CA LEU A 426 30.28 0.00 6.91
C LEU A 426 31.48 0.29 6.00
N SER A 427 32.64 0.58 6.59
CA SER A 427 33.84 0.95 5.83
C SER A 427 35.12 0.29 6.36
N GLY A 428 36.14 0.18 5.50
CA GLY A 428 37.45 -0.36 5.86
C GLY A 428 37.38 -1.78 6.42
N ASN A 429 37.84 -1.99 7.65
CA ASN A 429 37.79 -3.31 8.30
C ASN A 429 36.36 -3.73 8.71
N GLN A 430 35.40 -2.80 8.77
CA GLN A 430 34.02 -3.10 9.18
C GLN A 430 33.30 -3.99 8.16
N THR A 431 33.67 -3.89 6.87
CA THR A 431 33.10 -4.70 5.78
C THR A 431 33.71 -6.10 5.69
N GLN A 432 34.72 -6.41 6.51
CA GLN A 432 35.19 -7.79 6.60
C GLN A 432 34.07 -8.66 7.18
N TRP A 433 33.83 -9.81 6.55
CA TRP A 433 32.75 -10.74 6.89
C TRP A 433 32.56 -10.94 8.41
N ILE A 434 33.66 -11.11 9.15
CA ILE A 434 33.62 -11.34 10.59
C ILE A 434 33.03 -10.13 11.35
N ASN A 435 33.41 -8.92 10.99
CA ASN A 435 32.93 -7.71 11.66
C ASN A 435 31.50 -7.42 11.22
N GLN A 436 31.24 -7.48 9.92
CA GLN A 436 29.94 -7.23 9.34
C GLN A 436 28.84 -8.14 9.91
N HIS A 437 29.13 -9.43 10.10
CA HIS A 437 28.10 -10.39 10.52
C HIS A 437 28.19 -10.81 12.00
N THR A 438 29.25 -10.48 12.75
CA THR A 438 29.38 -10.92 14.17
C THR A 438 29.70 -9.81 15.17
N VAL A 439 30.03 -8.59 14.70
CA VAL A 439 30.33 -7.44 15.56
C VAL A 439 29.27 -6.36 15.38
N TYR A 440 29.02 -5.94 14.14
CA TYR A 440 27.99 -4.94 13.80
C TYR A 440 26.69 -5.68 13.49
N THR A 441 25.92 -6.01 14.52
CA THR A 441 24.74 -6.88 14.40
C THR A 441 23.41 -6.15 14.58
N HIS A 442 23.42 -4.99 15.24
CA HIS A 442 22.21 -4.29 15.69
C HIS A 442 22.37 -2.76 15.69
N GLY A 443 21.22 -2.07 15.57
CA GLY A 443 21.02 -0.65 15.84
C GLY A 443 20.86 -0.34 17.34
N ASN A 444 20.81 0.93 17.71
CA ASN A 444 20.72 1.35 19.10
C ASN A 444 19.92 2.65 19.28
N GLY A 445 18.65 2.49 19.65
CA GLY A 445 17.83 3.55 20.22
C GLY A 445 16.57 3.89 19.44
N PHE A 446 15.61 4.43 20.17
CA PHE A 446 14.42 5.09 19.65
C PHE A 446 14.60 6.61 19.75
N VAL A 447 14.38 7.33 18.66
CA VAL A 447 14.55 8.78 18.59
C VAL A 447 13.21 9.40 18.24
N ALA A 448 12.77 10.36 19.04
CA ALA A 448 11.53 11.10 18.84
C ALA A 448 11.77 12.61 18.89
N ALA A 449 10.97 13.40 18.18
CA ALA A 449 10.96 14.86 18.30
C ALA A 449 9.53 15.40 18.15
N PRO A 450 9.08 16.33 19.01
CA PRO A 450 7.73 16.88 18.94
C PRO A 450 7.54 17.60 17.60
N ALA A 451 6.47 17.29 16.88
CA ALA A 451 6.35 17.65 15.47
C ALA A 451 5.97 19.13 15.25
N ASN A 452 5.44 19.80 16.28
CA ASN A 452 4.92 21.17 16.23
C ASN A 452 5.94 22.28 16.57
N ARG A 453 7.20 21.95 16.91
CA ARG A 453 8.20 22.93 17.36
C ARG A 453 9.63 22.56 17.02
N VAL A 454 10.49 23.59 17.02
CA VAL A 454 11.95 23.50 16.86
C VAL A 454 12.64 24.11 18.08
N ASN A 455 13.94 23.85 18.25
CA ASN A 455 14.75 24.36 19.35
C ASN A 455 14.74 25.89 19.48
N ALA A 456 14.82 26.60 18.35
CA ALA A 456 14.75 28.05 18.27
C ALA A 456 14.36 28.48 16.84
N ALA A 457 13.82 29.69 16.68
CA ALA A 457 13.50 30.22 15.35
C ALA A 457 14.75 30.78 14.66
N VAL A 458 14.88 30.54 13.35
CA VAL A 458 15.96 31.13 12.54
C VAL A 458 15.66 32.61 12.29
N ARG A 459 16.28 33.49 13.08
CA ARG A 459 16.11 34.95 13.01
C ARG A 459 17.34 35.65 12.46
N ASP A 460 17.12 36.78 11.81
CA ASP A 460 18.20 37.68 11.38
C ASP A 460 18.85 38.35 12.61
N ALA A 461 20.16 38.56 12.55
CA ALA A 461 21.04 38.92 13.66
C ALA A 461 20.86 40.36 14.21
N ALA A 462 19.63 40.79 14.51
CA ALA A 462 19.31 42.14 14.95
C ALA A 462 19.01 42.28 16.47
N GLY A 463 19.43 41.34 17.32
CA GLY A 463 19.25 41.56 18.78
C GLY A 463 19.74 40.52 19.77
N GLN A 464 19.93 39.26 19.37
CA GLN A 464 20.53 38.21 20.20
C GLN A 464 21.37 37.33 19.29
N SER A 465 22.54 36.88 19.77
CA SER A 465 23.50 36.07 19.03
C SER A 465 22.80 35.05 18.14
N ALA A 466 22.91 35.20 16.81
CA ALA A 466 22.42 34.23 15.85
C ALA A 466 23.16 32.91 16.12
N SER A 467 22.52 32.03 16.89
CA SER A 467 22.96 30.67 17.07
C SER A 467 22.85 29.99 15.71
N SER A 468 23.95 29.42 15.20
CA SER A 468 23.91 28.52 14.05
C SER A 468 23.14 27.22 14.32
N ASP A 469 22.70 27.04 15.57
CA ASP A 469 21.86 25.95 16.06
C ASP A 469 20.44 26.48 16.32
N SER A 470 19.65 26.62 15.26
CA SER A 470 18.24 27.07 15.29
C SER A 470 17.50 26.45 14.11
N GLY A 471 16.20 26.22 14.26
CA GLY A 471 15.38 25.56 13.23
C GLY A 471 15.51 24.03 13.21
N TYR A 472 16.03 23.43 14.29
CA TYR A 472 16.26 21.99 14.39
C TYR A 472 15.28 21.28 15.34
N PRO A 473 15.02 19.97 15.12
CA PRO A 473 14.18 19.18 16.03
C PRO A 473 14.72 19.15 17.46
N ILE A 474 13.80 19.07 18.44
CA ILE A 474 14.14 18.85 19.85
C ILE A 474 14.08 17.35 20.14
N TYR A 475 15.23 16.69 20.20
CA TYR A 475 15.28 15.24 20.29
C TYR A 475 15.04 14.72 21.71
N THR A 476 14.21 13.69 21.79
CA THR A 476 14.12 12.73 22.89
C THR A 476 14.75 11.44 22.40
N VAL A 477 15.76 10.93 23.12
CA VAL A 477 16.49 9.72 22.72
C VAL A 477 16.37 8.69 23.83
N SER A 478 16.02 7.47 23.43
CA SER A 478 15.90 6.31 24.30
C SER A 478 16.79 5.18 23.77
N ASP A 479 18.05 5.25 24.14
CA ASP A 479 19.17 4.36 23.80
C ASP A 479 19.88 3.82 25.05
N LEU A 480 20.94 3.02 24.86
CA LEU A 480 21.70 2.45 26.00
C LEU A 480 22.32 3.53 26.91
N ALA A 481 22.74 4.67 26.37
CA ALA A 481 23.41 5.71 27.14
C ALA A 481 22.42 6.51 27.99
N SER A 482 21.31 6.93 27.40
CA SER A 482 20.19 7.61 28.08
C SER A 482 19.53 6.70 29.11
N GLN A 483 19.44 5.39 28.86
CA GLN A 483 18.97 4.41 29.83
C GLN A 483 19.86 4.37 31.08
N ALA A 484 21.19 4.32 30.89
CA ALA A 484 22.14 4.33 32.00
C ALA A 484 22.12 5.64 32.80
N ALA A 485 21.75 6.76 32.16
CA ALA A 485 21.61 8.06 32.80
C ALA A 485 20.26 8.25 33.54
N GLY A 486 19.26 7.39 33.31
CA GLY A 486 17.95 7.45 33.98
C GLY A 486 17.04 8.60 33.53
N GLY A 487 17.26 9.15 32.32
CA GLY A 487 16.60 10.37 31.83
C GLY A 487 15.76 10.19 30.57
N GLN A 488 15.21 9.00 30.33
CA GLN A 488 14.38 8.75 29.13
C GLN A 488 12.96 9.30 29.31
N LEU A 489 12.54 10.20 28.43
CA LEU A 489 11.16 10.70 28.37
C LEU A 489 10.18 9.60 27.89
N ILE A 490 10.62 8.80 26.91
CA ILE A 490 9.90 7.62 26.42
C ILE A 490 10.70 6.39 26.86
N PRO A 491 10.34 5.70 27.95
CA PRO A 491 11.20 4.70 28.54
C PRO A 491 11.30 3.43 27.68
N VAL A 492 12.53 3.05 27.33
CA VAL A 492 12.84 1.83 26.56
C VAL A 492 13.76 0.93 27.37
N GLN A 493 13.28 -0.27 27.69
CA GLN A 493 14.03 -1.25 28.48
C GLN A 493 15.07 -2.00 27.65
N GLN A 494 14.79 -2.22 26.37
CA GLN A 494 15.71 -2.85 25.42
C GLN A 494 15.80 -2.01 24.14
N PRO A 495 16.82 -1.12 24.03
CA PRO A 495 16.95 -0.22 22.90
C PRO A 495 17.69 -0.81 21.69
N ARG A 496 18.20 -2.05 21.79
CA ARG A 496 18.92 -2.72 20.69
C ARG A 496 17.95 -3.21 19.64
N ILE A 497 18.26 -2.91 18.37
CA ILE A 497 17.40 -3.20 17.22
C ILE A 497 18.11 -4.20 16.31
N TYR A 498 17.67 -5.46 16.31
CA TYR A 498 18.18 -6.51 15.43
C TYR A 498 17.33 -6.72 14.18
N TYR A 499 16.07 -6.29 14.22
CA TYR A 499 15.09 -6.37 13.15
C TYR A 499 14.57 -4.96 12.87
N GLY A 500 14.62 -4.53 11.62
CA GLY A 500 14.29 -3.18 11.18
C GLY A 500 14.55 -3.00 9.69
N GLU A 501 14.03 -1.91 9.14
CA GLU A 501 14.00 -1.65 7.70
C GLU A 501 15.39 -1.33 7.15
N VAL A 502 16.13 -0.45 7.82
CA VAL A 502 17.47 -0.03 7.40
C VAL A 502 18.49 -1.17 7.56
N ILE A 503 18.34 -1.97 8.62
CA ILE A 503 19.17 -3.15 8.87
C ILE A 503 19.07 -4.18 7.75
N ALA A 504 17.90 -4.31 7.15
CA ALA A 504 17.64 -5.24 6.06
C ALA A 504 18.09 -4.73 4.69
N GLN A 505 18.31 -3.41 4.54
CA GLN A 505 18.82 -2.78 3.32
C GLN A 505 20.33 -3.02 3.17
N SER A 506 20.69 -4.17 2.61
CA SER A 506 22.07 -4.61 2.44
C SER A 506 22.36 -5.04 1.00
N ASP A 507 23.47 -4.56 0.44
CA ASP A 507 23.96 -4.95 -0.90
C ASP A 507 24.52 -6.40 -0.92
N VAL A 508 24.77 -6.96 0.26
CA VAL A 508 25.14 -8.37 0.47
C VAL A 508 24.00 -9.11 1.18
N PRO A 509 24.00 -10.46 1.25
CA PRO A 509 22.90 -11.19 1.88
C PRO A 509 22.61 -10.73 3.32
N ASP A 510 21.35 -10.39 3.60
CA ASP A 510 20.86 -9.90 4.89
C ASP A 510 20.88 -10.99 5.98
N TYR A 511 21.93 -11.03 6.80
CA TYR A 511 21.97 -11.83 8.02
C TYR A 511 22.98 -11.34 9.05
N ALA A 512 22.76 -11.70 10.32
CA ALA A 512 23.72 -11.55 11.41
C ALA A 512 23.89 -12.86 12.16
N ILE A 513 25.09 -13.13 12.68
CA ILE A 513 25.38 -14.28 13.54
C ILE A 513 25.69 -13.76 14.94
N VAL A 514 24.80 -14.10 15.86
CA VAL A 514 24.77 -13.60 17.23
C VAL A 514 24.98 -14.73 18.23
N GLY A 515 25.19 -14.36 19.49
CA GLY A 515 25.48 -15.32 20.56
C GLY A 515 26.93 -15.80 20.53
N ALA A 516 27.38 -16.34 21.65
CA ALA A 516 28.78 -16.68 21.88
C ALA A 516 28.94 -18.09 22.47
N GLN A 517 30.18 -18.61 22.48
CA GLN A 517 30.47 -19.82 23.24
C GLN A 517 30.33 -19.54 24.75
N PRO A 518 29.89 -20.52 25.55
CA PRO A 518 29.86 -20.36 27.01
C PRO A 518 31.22 -19.93 27.56
N GLY A 519 31.24 -18.79 28.27
CA GLY A 519 32.47 -18.21 28.84
C GLY A 519 33.32 -17.38 27.87
N ALA A 520 32.92 -17.22 26.61
CA ALA A 520 33.57 -16.30 25.69
C ALA A 520 33.21 -14.85 26.04
N ALA A 521 34.14 -13.93 25.74
CA ALA A 521 33.87 -12.50 25.88
C ALA A 521 32.79 -12.05 24.88
N PRO A 522 31.93 -11.09 25.26
CA PRO A 522 31.02 -10.42 24.34
C PRO A 522 31.74 -9.87 23.11
N ARG A 523 31.04 -9.77 21.99
CA ARG A 523 31.65 -9.37 20.71
C ARG A 523 30.87 -8.31 19.97
N GLU A 524 29.55 -8.32 20.12
CA GLU A 524 28.66 -7.40 19.43
C GLU A 524 28.92 -5.98 19.93
N TYR A 525 29.00 -5.02 19.03
CA TYR A 525 29.28 -3.63 19.37
C TYR A 525 28.05 -2.98 20.00
N ASP A 526 28.17 -2.49 21.24
CA ASP A 526 27.15 -1.65 21.89
C ASP A 526 27.57 -0.18 21.91
N THR A 527 28.77 0.06 22.46
CA THR A 527 29.37 1.38 22.61
C THR A 527 30.89 1.26 22.42
N ASP A 528 31.61 2.39 22.52
CA ASP A 528 33.07 2.36 22.43
C ASP A 528 33.74 1.63 23.61
N THR A 529 33.02 1.39 24.71
CA THR A 529 33.55 0.78 25.93
C THR A 529 32.81 -0.48 26.37
N SER A 530 31.71 -0.83 25.71
CA SER A 530 30.91 -2.02 26.03
C SER A 530 30.63 -2.86 24.79
N GLN A 531 30.53 -4.16 25.04
CA GLN A 531 30.16 -5.15 24.04
C GLN A 531 29.04 -6.02 24.60
N TYR A 532 28.28 -6.63 23.71
CA TYR A 532 27.10 -7.42 24.06
C TYR A 532 27.17 -8.85 23.51
N THR A 533 26.34 -9.69 24.12
CA THR A 533 26.02 -11.03 23.63
C THR A 533 24.52 -11.11 23.61
N TYR A 534 23.96 -11.31 22.43
CA TYR A 534 22.54 -11.45 22.24
C TYR A 534 21.90 -12.51 23.13
N THR A 535 20.83 -12.13 23.82
CA THR A 535 20.06 -13.02 24.71
C THR A 535 18.62 -13.22 24.26
N GLY A 536 18.22 -12.64 23.13
CA GLY A 536 16.85 -12.75 22.62
C GLY A 536 16.48 -14.17 22.20
N ALA A 537 15.18 -14.43 22.20
CA ALA A 537 14.64 -15.74 21.83
C ALA A 537 14.84 -16.04 20.33
N GLY A 538 14.78 -14.99 19.49
CA GLY A 538 14.89 -15.09 18.04
C GLY A 538 16.22 -15.64 17.53
N GLY A 539 16.23 -16.03 16.25
CA GLY A 539 17.36 -16.59 15.53
C GLY A 539 17.39 -18.11 15.44
N VAL A 540 17.81 -18.61 14.27
CA VAL A 540 17.97 -20.05 14.03
C VAL A 540 19.30 -20.53 14.62
N PRO A 541 19.33 -21.58 15.46
CA PRO A 541 20.58 -22.10 16.02
C PRO A 541 21.54 -22.59 14.92
N VAL A 542 22.78 -22.10 14.92
CA VAL A 542 23.86 -22.48 13.99
C VAL A 542 25.06 -23.10 14.70
N GLY A 543 24.86 -23.57 15.93
CA GLY A 543 25.91 -24.27 16.67
C GLY A 543 26.28 -25.64 16.12
N ASN A 544 25.35 -26.32 15.45
CA ASN A 544 25.58 -27.64 14.88
C ASN A 544 26.08 -27.59 13.42
N TRP A 545 26.87 -28.58 13.03
CA TRP A 545 27.48 -28.67 11.70
C TRP A 545 26.48 -28.77 10.54
N ILE A 546 25.29 -29.34 10.76
CA ILE A 546 24.27 -29.48 9.72
C ILE A 546 23.71 -28.11 9.34
N ASN A 547 23.33 -27.32 10.34
CA ASN A 547 22.81 -25.96 10.12
C ASN A 547 23.90 -25.06 9.56
N ARG A 548 25.16 -25.16 10.04
CA ARG A 548 26.28 -24.43 9.44
C ARG A 548 26.46 -24.75 7.97
N LEU A 549 26.41 -26.03 7.59
CA LEU A 549 26.54 -26.44 6.19
C LEU A 549 25.37 -25.93 5.34
N ALA A 550 24.14 -26.00 5.86
CA ALA A 550 22.98 -25.47 5.17
C ALA A 550 23.09 -23.96 4.92
N PHE A 551 23.42 -23.16 5.94
CA PHE A 551 23.57 -21.70 5.78
C PHE A 551 24.81 -21.30 4.98
N ALA A 552 25.91 -22.04 5.10
CA ALA A 552 27.08 -21.84 4.25
C ALA A 552 26.77 -22.10 2.78
N ALA A 553 25.94 -23.10 2.48
CA ALA A 553 25.51 -23.37 1.12
C ALA A 553 24.45 -22.37 0.62
N GLN A 554 23.53 -21.95 1.49
CA GLN A 554 22.50 -20.94 1.19
C GLN A 554 23.12 -19.58 0.79
N TYR A 555 24.08 -19.10 1.59
CA TYR A 555 24.74 -17.81 1.37
C TYR A 555 26.03 -17.92 0.54
N GLY A 556 26.44 -19.13 0.15
CA GLY A 556 27.69 -19.36 -0.56
C GLY A 556 28.94 -18.96 0.24
N GLU A 557 28.87 -19.01 1.58
CA GLU A 557 29.86 -18.42 2.48
C GLU A 557 30.54 -19.46 3.37
N ARG A 558 31.83 -19.71 3.10
CA ARG A 558 32.66 -20.69 3.81
C ARG A 558 32.94 -20.31 5.26
N ASN A 559 32.93 -19.02 5.60
CA ASN A 559 33.22 -18.55 6.94
C ASN A 559 32.18 -19.05 7.96
N ILE A 560 30.93 -19.31 7.52
CA ILE A 560 29.88 -19.93 8.36
C ILE A 560 30.28 -21.34 8.83
N LEU A 561 31.09 -22.07 8.05
CA LEU A 561 31.57 -23.40 8.45
C LEU A 561 32.76 -23.31 9.41
N PHE A 562 33.73 -22.45 9.09
CA PHE A 562 35.07 -22.54 9.66
C PHE A 562 35.42 -21.45 10.67
N SER A 563 34.59 -20.40 10.81
CA SER A 563 34.85 -19.33 11.76
C SER A 563 34.69 -19.80 13.21
N GLY A 564 35.73 -19.58 14.02
CA GLY A 564 35.70 -19.80 15.48
C GLY A 564 34.78 -18.83 16.23
N ALA A 565 34.25 -17.82 15.55
CA ALA A 565 33.23 -16.91 16.09
C ALA A 565 31.92 -17.62 16.43
N ILE A 566 31.61 -18.66 15.66
CA ILE A 566 30.35 -19.38 15.79
C ILE A 566 30.56 -20.45 16.85
N GLY A 567 29.82 -20.31 17.95
CA GLY A 567 29.78 -21.23 19.08
C GLY A 567 28.62 -22.22 19.02
N ALA A 568 28.45 -23.02 20.07
CA ALA A 568 27.32 -23.93 20.21
C ALA A 568 25.98 -23.20 20.41
N GLU A 569 26.01 -22.05 21.08
CA GLU A 569 24.83 -21.20 21.36
C GLU A 569 24.62 -20.09 20.32
N SER A 570 25.42 -20.07 19.25
CA SER A 570 25.27 -19.04 18.22
C SER A 570 24.02 -19.26 17.39
N LYS A 571 23.37 -18.16 17.03
CA LYS A 571 22.18 -18.11 16.20
C LYS A 571 22.42 -17.25 14.97
N ILE A 572 21.74 -17.56 13.87
CA ILE A 572 21.70 -16.72 12.67
C ILE A 572 20.35 -16.02 12.59
N LEU A 573 20.37 -14.70 12.46
CA LEU A 573 19.22 -13.83 12.26
C LEU A 573 19.16 -13.48 10.77
N PHE A 574 18.00 -13.63 10.14
CA PHE A 574 17.76 -13.31 8.72
C PHE A 574 16.26 -13.10 8.49
N ASN A 575 15.90 -12.51 7.34
CA ASN A 575 14.59 -11.88 7.12
C ASN A 575 14.36 -10.82 8.21
N ARG A 576 15.29 -9.86 8.29
CA ARG A 576 15.31 -8.87 9.37
C ARG A 576 14.38 -7.68 9.11
N ASP A 577 13.87 -7.54 7.89
CA ASP A 577 12.85 -6.58 7.51
C ASP A 577 11.48 -6.95 8.14
N PRO A 578 10.85 -6.06 8.94
CA PRO A 578 9.59 -6.34 9.61
C PRO A 578 8.44 -6.74 8.66
N ALA A 579 8.26 -6.01 7.54
CA ALA A 579 7.17 -6.24 6.59
C ALA A 579 7.31 -7.61 5.90
N THR A 580 8.50 -7.90 5.36
CA THR A 580 8.83 -9.20 4.74
C THR A 580 8.64 -10.36 5.72
N ARG A 581 8.96 -10.15 7.01
CA ARG A 581 8.74 -11.14 8.07
C ARG A 581 7.27 -11.49 8.21
N VAL A 582 6.41 -10.48 8.21
CA VAL A 582 4.95 -10.61 8.31
C VAL A 582 4.40 -11.31 7.07
N GLU A 583 4.83 -10.90 5.88
CA GLU A 583 4.42 -11.53 4.60
C GLU A 583 4.78 -13.01 4.55
N HIS A 584 5.94 -13.40 5.08
CA HIS A 584 6.34 -14.81 5.17
C HIS A 584 5.46 -15.63 6.14
N VAL A 585 5.11 -15.10 7.31
CA VAL A 585 4.25 -15.84 8.27
C VAL A 585 2.78 -15.87 7.85
N ALA A 586 2.35 -14.88 7.07
CA ALA A 586 0.99 -14.75 6.57
C ALA A 586 0.97 -14.44 5.06
N PRO A 587 1.35 -15.39 4.19
CA PRO A 587 1.45 -15.18 2.72
C PRO A 587 0.09 -15.06 2.02
N TRP A 588 -0.98 -14.90 2.80
CA TRP A 588 -2.37 -14.74 2.41
C TRP A 588 -2.88 -13.33 2.73
N LEU A 589 -2.07 -12.51 3.39
CA LEU A 589 -2.28 -11.08 3.61
C LEU A 589 -1.34 -10.29 2.70
N THR A 590 -1.77 -9.11 2.30
CA THR A 590 -0.90 -8.11 1.68
C THR A 590 -0.45 -7.13 2.76
N THR A 591 0.85 -6.97 2.98
CA THR A 591 1.36 -6.02 3.99
C THR A 591 1.38 -4.59 3.44
N ASP A 592 1.24 -3.63 4.35
CA ASP A 592 1.43 -2.21 4.07
C ASP A 592 2.89 -1.89 3.73
N THR A 593 3.10 -0.82 2.97
CA THR A 593 4.43 -0.45 2.47
C THR A 593 5.28 0.32 3.49
N ASN A 594 4.68 0.89 4.53
CA ASN A 594 5.38 1.70 5.54
C ASN A 594 5.13 1.19 6.97
N PRO A 595 5.88 0.17 7.45
CA PRO A 595 5.82 -0.25 8.84
C PRO A 595 6.40 0.86 9.74
N TYR A 596 5.87 1.02 10.95
CA TYR A 596 6.32 2.10 11.85
C TYR A 596 6.74 1.61 13.22
N PRO A 597 7.78 2.21 13.84
CA PRO A 597 8.22 1.84 15.17
C PRO A 597 7.42 2.60 16.24
N ALA A 598 7.02 1.87 17.29
CA ALA A 598 6.42 2.43 18.49
C ALA A 598 7.07 1.81 19.74
N VAL A 599 7.02 2.51 20.87
CA VAL A 599 7.45 1.96 22.15
C VAL A 599 6.22 1.41 22.88
N VAL A 600 6.11 0.10 22.92
CA VAL A 600 4.97 -0.62 23.54
C VAL A 600 5.50 -1.45 24.70
N ASP A 601 4.93 -1.26 25.89
CA ASP A 601 5.33 -1.93 27.14
C ASP A 601 6.86 -1.84 27.41
N GLY A 602 7.47 -0.71 27.02
CA GLY A 602 8.91 -0.45 27.14
C GLY A 602 9.81 -1.17 26.13
N ARG A 603 9.24 -1.74 25.06
CA ARG A 603 9.98 -2.37 23.96
C ARG A 603 9.71 -1.64 22.65
N ILE A 604 10.73 -1.53 21.81
CA ILE A 604 10.56 -1.02 20.44
C ILE A 604 9.88 -2.12 19.62
N THR A 605 8.69 -1.83 19.12
CA THR A 605 7.86 -2.76 18.35
C THR A 605 7.51 -2.11 17.02
N TRP A 606 7.78 -2.82 15.94
CA TRP A 606 7.31 -2.45 14.61
C TRP A 606 5.85 -2.86 14.47
N ILE A 607 5.00 -1.94 14.06
CA ILE A 607 3.60 -2.23 13.73
C ILE A 607 3.50 -2.27 12.21
N VAL A 608 2.97 -3.38 11.69
CA VAL A 608 2.81 -3.64 10.25
C VAL A 608 1.33 -3.85 9.99
N ASP A 609 0.75 -2.97 9.17
CA ASP A 609 -0.62 -3.11 8.71
C ASP A 609 -0.72 -4.21 7.65
N ALA A 610 -1.78 -5.03 7.71
CA ALA A 610 -1.95 -6.16 6.81
C ALA A 610 -3.41 -6.29 6.33
N TYR A 611 -3.55 -6.46 5.02
CA TYR A 611 -4.81 -6.37 4.32
C TYR A 611 -5.27 -7.73 3.80
N THR A 612 -6.58 -7.99 3.90
CA THR A 612 -7.21 -9.00 3.05
C THR A 612 -7.70 -8.35 1.77
N THR A 613 -7.42 -8.99 0.63
CA THR A 613 -7.75 -8.47 -0.69
C THR A 613 -8.47 -9.52 -1.53
N LEU A 614 -9.30 -9.07 -2.47
CA LEU A 614 -9.89 -9.94 -3.50
C LEU A 614 -9.85 -9.25 -4.86
N GLU A 615 -9.58 -10.03 -5.90
CA GLU A 615 -9.56 -9.55 -7.28
C GLU A 615 -10.98 -9.31 -7.84
N HIS A 616 -11.95 -10.15 -7.45
CA HIS A 616 -13.22 -10.32 -8.19
C HIS A 616 -14.49 -10.12 -7.34
N TYR A 617 -14.63 -8.98 -6.68
CA TYR A 617 -15.87 -8.59 -6.00
C TYR A 617 -16.92 -8.09 -7.03
N PRO A 618 -18.11 -8.71 -7.14
CA PRO A 618 -19.14 -8.33 -8.11
C PRO A 618 -19.50 -6.84 -8.06
N TYR A 619 -19.57 -6.19 -9.22
CA TYR A 619 -19.89 -4.76 -9.37
C TYR A 619 -18.92 -3.76 -8.70
N SER A 620 -17.90 -4.20 -7.97
CA SER A 620 -16.95 -3.27 -7.33
C SER A 620 -15.90 -2.76 -8.31
N GLN A 621 -15.58 -1.48 -8.24
CA GLN A 621 -14.53 -0.86 -9.05
C GLN A 621 -13.14 -1.31 -8.60
N ALA A 622 -12.39 -1.94 -9.50
CA ALA A 622 -11.01 -2.33 -9.25
C ALA A 622 -10.08 -1.12 -8.99
N GLY A 623 -9.02 -1.33 -8.23
CA GLY A 623 -7.96 -0.39 -7.91
C GLY A 623 -6.64 -1.08 -7.62
N ALA A 624 -5.57 -0.32 -7.47
CA ALA A 624 -4.27 -0.87 -7.11
C ALA A 624 -3.91 -0.40 -5.71
N LEU A 625 -3.50 -1.34 -4.85
CA LEU A 625 -3.03 -1.05 -3.50
C LEU A 625 -1.61 -0.48 -3.51
N THR A 626 -0.77 -0.96 -4.42
CA THR A 626 0.65 -0.61 -4.52
C THR A 626 1.03 -0.10 -5.90
N GLU A 627 2.08 0.71 -5.95
CA GLU A 627 2.69 1.16 -7.20
C GLU A 627 3.37 -0.02 -7.94
N PRO A 628 3.50 0.03 -9.28
CA PRO A 628 4.10 -1.05 -10.04
C PRO A 628 5.56 -1.26 -9.63
N VAL A 629 5.91 -2.48 -9.20
CA VAL A 629 7.29 -2.83 -8.87
C VAL A 629 8.10 -3.02 -10.15
N VAL A 630 9.18 -2.26 -10.29
CA VAL A 630 10.20 -2.48 -11.32
C VAL A 630 11.18 -3.50 -10.78
N THR A 631 11.17 -4.71 -11.36
CA THR A 631 12.14 -5.75 -10.97
C THR A 631 13.55 -5.36 -11.40
N ASP A 632 14.57 -5.94 -10.74
CA ASP A 632 16.00 -5.78 -11.09
C ASP A 632 16.33 -6.09 -12.56
N THR A 633 15.44 -6.82 -13.25
CA THR A 633 15.56 -7.11 -14.69
C THR A 633 15.03 -5.99 -15.60
N GLY A 634 14.60 -4.86 -15.04
CA GLY A 634 13.95 -3.76 -15.75
C GLY A 634 12.52 -4.08 -16.22
N ARG A 635 11.94 -5.20 -15.75
CA ARG A 635 10.57 -5.59 -16.07
C ARG A 635 9.63 -5.04 -15.01
N THR A 636 8.73 -4.15 -15.42
CA THR A 636 7.60 -3.71 -14.59
C THR A 636 6.61 -4.85 -14.48
N LEU A 637 6.37 -5.33 -13.26
CA LEU A 637 5.25 -6.24 -13.01
C LEU A 637 3.96 -5.42 -13.05
N PRO A 638 2.89 -5.90 -13.72
CA PRO A 638 1.62 -5.19 -13.73
C PRO A 638 1.08 -5.03 -12.30
N ARG A 639 0.40 -3.91 -12.04
CA ARG A 639 -0.31 -3.67 -10.76
C ARG A 639 -1.30 -4.80 -10.51
N GLU A 640 -1.31 -5.35 -9.30
CA GLU A 640 -2.35 -6.28 -8.89
C GLU A 640 -3.64 -5.47 -8.66
N GLU A 641 -4.62 -5.69 -9.53
CA GLU A 641 -5.92 -5.02 -9.43
C GLU A 641 -6.81 -5.76 -8.43
N ILE A 642 -7.20 -5.05 -7.39
CA ILE A 642 -8.08 -5.55 -6.33
C ILE A 642 -9.40 -4.77 -6.36
N SER A 643 -10.49 -5.46 -6.08
CA SER A 643 -11.85 -4.87 -6.00
C SER A 643 -12.45 -4.96 -4.60
N TYR A 644 -11.69 -5.48 -3.63
CA TYR A 644 -12.03 -5.54 -2.21
C TYR A 644 -10.77 -5.36 -1.38
N VAL A 645 -10.89 -4.61 -0.27
CA VAL A 645 -9.82 -4.48 0.71
C VAL A 645 -10.38 -4.27 2.12
N ARG A 646 -9.70 -4.84 3.12
CA ARG A 646 -9.89 -4.56 4.54
C ARG A 646 -8.57 -4.58 5.28
N ASN A 647 -8.36 -3.63 6.20
CA ASN A 647 -7.27 -3.70 7.19
C ASN A 647 -7.68 -4.66 8.31
N SER A 648 -7.68 -5.96 7.98
CA SER A 648 -8.25 -6.98 8.86
C SER A 648 -7.29 -7.41 9.95
N VAL A 649 -5.98 -7.21 9.75
CA VAL A 649 -4.93 -7.64 10.68
C VAL A 649 -3.93 -6.52 10.91
N LYS A 650 -3.53 -6.33 12.17
CA LYS A 650 -2.33 -5.58 12.53
C LYS A 650 -1.30 -6.56 13.08
N ALA A 651 -0.11 -6.55 12.53
CA ALA A 651 0.98 -7.38 12.97
C ALA A 651 1.99 -6.56 13.79
N THR A 652 2.64 -7.19 14.76
CA THR A 652 3.74 -6.60 15.50
C THR A 652 5.00 -7.42 15.32
N VAL A 653 6.14 -6.77 15.13
CA VAL A 653 7.47 -7.39 15.11
C VAL A 653 8.33 -6.74 16.19
N ASP A 654 8.75 -7.52 17.18
CA ASP A 654 9.67 -7.02 18.21
C ASP A 654 11.03 -6.66 17.59
N ALA A 655 11.52 -5.44 17.81
CA ALA A 655 12.76 -4.98 17.20
C ALA A 655 14.00 -5.73 17.70
N TYR A 656 13.95 -6.34 18.89
CA TYR A 656 15.08 -7.02 19.53
C TYR A 656 15.13 -8.52 19.20
N ASP A 657 14.01 -9.24 19.34
CA ASP A 657 13.95 -10.68 19.09
C ASP A 657 13.14 -11.12 17.87
N GLY A 658 12.57 -10.16 17.16
CA GLY A 658 11.85 -10.38 15.92
C GLY A 658 10.46 -10.95 16.13
N THR A 659 10.03 -11.39 17.32
CA THR A 659 8.77 -12.12 17.53
C THR A 659 7.59 -11.50 16.77
N VAL A 660 6.92 -12.30 15.92
CA VAL A 660 5.77 -11.83 15.12
C VAL A 660 4.47 -12.26 15.77
N THR A 661 3.59 -11.28 16.02
CA THR A 661 2.22 -11.53 16.48
C THR A 661 1.25 -10.88 15.53
N LEU A 662 0.26 -11.64 15.05
CA LEU A 662 -0.82 -11.14 14.19
C LEU A 662 -2.07 -10.93 15.07
N TYR A 663 -2.66 -9.73 15.04
CA TYR A 663 -3.87 -9.40 15.77
C TYR A 663 -5.01 -9.13 14.80
N GLN A 664 -6.16 -9.75 15.07
CA GLN A 664 -7.40 -9.47 14.36
C GLN A 664 -7.89 -8.07 14.74
N VAL A 665 -8.21 -7.24 13.75
CA VAL A 665 -8.76 -5.89 13.92
C VAL A 665 -10.17 -5.81 13.35
N ASP A 666 -10.39 -6.35 12.14
CA ASP A 666 -11.73 -6.46 11.56
C ASP A 666 -12.33 -7.83 11.90
N ARG A 667 -13.40 -7.83 12.69
CA ARG A 667 -14.10 -9.05 13.11
C ARG A 667 -15.14 -9.52 12.09
N ASP A 668 -15.59 -8.60 11.24
CA ASP A 668 -16.70 -8.83 10.32
C ASP A 668 -16.21 -9.20 8.91
N ASP A 669 -14.89 -9.24 8.69
CA ASP A 669 -14.30 -9.61 7.41
C ASP A 669 -14.42 -11.13 7.12
N PRO A 670 -15.23 -11.54 6.12
CA PRO A 670 -15.40 -12.95 5.76
C PRO A 670 -14.12 -13.55 5.15
N VAL A 671 -13.27 -12.73 4.54
CA VAL A 671 -12.02 -13.18 3.91
C VAL A 671 -11.01 -13.58 4.99
N LEU A 672 -10.83 -12.74 6.02
CA LEU A 672 -10.01 -13.10 7.18
C LEU A 672 -10.56 -14.35 7.87
N THR A 673 -11.87 -14.46 8.03
CA THR A 673 -12.51 -15.64 8.65
C THR A 673 -12.19 -16.94 7.90
N ALA A 674 -12.21 -16.91 6.56
CA ALA A 674 -11.80 -18.04 5.73
C ALA A 674 -10.33 -18.40 5.95
N TRP A 675 -9.44 -17.41 5.99
CA TRP A 675 -8.00 -17.63 6.21
C TRP A 675 -7.65 -18.13 7.61
N MET A 676 -8.31 -17.61 8.65
CA MET A 676 -8.19 -18.13 10.02
C MET A 676 -8.66 -19.58 10.13
N SER A 677 -9.60 -20.00 9.27
CA SER A 677 -10.03 -21.40 9.17
C SER A 677 -9.00 -22.31 8.46
N VAL A 678 -8.22 -21.76 7.53
CA VAL A 678 -7.09 -22.46 6.88
C VAL A 678 -5.91 -22.58 7.85
N PHE A 679 -5.62 -21.53 8.60
CA PHE A 679 -4.48 -21.42 9.51
C PHE A 679 -4.92 -21.17 10.96
N PRO A 680 -5.50 -22.17 11.65
CA PRO A 680 -6.02 -21.96 13.00
C PRO A 680 -4.90 -21.60 13.99
N GLY A 681 -5.15 -20.59 14.82
CA GLY A 681 -4.26 -20.16 15.90
C GLY A 681 -3.10 -19.24 15.48
N THR A 682 -3.04 -18.79 14.23
CA THR A 682 -2.02 -17.84 13.76
C THR A 682 -2.37 -16.38 14.04
N VAL A 683 -3.67 -16.06 14.06
CA VAL A 683 -4.18 -14.72 14.38
C VAL A 683 -4.76 -14.71 15.78
N ARG A 684 -4.35 -13.74 16.59
CA ARG A 684 -4.84 -13.50 17.94
C ARG A 684 -6.10 -12.64 17.91
N PRO A 685 -7.08 -12.89 18.80
CA PRO A 685 -8.26 -12.04 18.92
C PRO A 685 -7.91 -10.60 19.32
N ASP A 686 -8.76 -9.65 18.92
CA ASP A 686 -8.63 -8.22 19.26
C ASP A 686 -8.54 -7.98 20.78
N GLU A 687 -9.17 -8.80 21.60
CA GLU A 687 -9.12 -8.69 23.08
C GLU A 687 -7.71 -8.87 23.66
N THR A 688 -6.79 -9.45 22.89
CA THR A 688 -5.41 -9.66 23.33
C THR A 688 -4.49 -8.47 23.06
N ILE A 689 -4.97 -7.47 22.32
CA ILE A 689 -4.23 -6.23 22.06
C ILE A 689 -4.24 -5.39 23.35
N SER A 690 -3.06 -5.10 23.90
CA SER A 690 -2.93 -4.25 25.09
C SER A 690 -3.44 -2.83 24.81
N GLU A 691 -3.84 -2.11 25.85
CA GLU A 691 -4.27 -0.72 25.71
C GLU A 691 -3.15 0.16 25.15
N ASP A 692 -1.91 -0.09 25.58
CA ASP A 692 -0.72 0.60 25.09
C ASP A 692 -0.49 0.35 23.59
N LEU A 693 -0.52 -0.92 23.14
CA LEU A 693 -0.41 -1.24 21.72
C LEU A 693 -1.54 -0.61 20.89
N ARG A 694 -2.78 -0.68 21.39
CA ARG A 694 -3.95 -0.10 20.71
C ARG A 694 -3.85 1.42 20.60
N ALA A 695 -3.25 2.08 21.59
CA ALA A 695 -3.02 3.52 21.57
C ALA A 695 -2.06 3.96 20.46
N HIS A 696 -1.19 3.07 19.98
CA HIS A 696 -0.25 3.33 18.87
C HIS A 696 -0.81 2.98 17.48
N PHE A 697 -2.01 2.41 17.38
CA PHE A 697 -2.58 2.10 16.08
C PHE A 697 -2.87 3.39 15.29
N ARG A 698 -2.45 3.35 14.02
CA ARG A 698 -2.72 4.37 13.02
C ARG A 698 -3.63 3.81 11.94
N TYR A 699 -4.49 4.66 11.39
CA TYR A 699 -5.27 4.29 10.23
C TYR A 699 -4.34 4.24 9.00
N PRO A 700 -4.30 3.14 8.24
CA PRO A 700 -3.23 2.93 7.26
C PRO A 700 -3.31 3.88 6.06
N GLU A 701 -2.16 4.38 5.61
CA GLU A 701 -2.07 5.35 4.52
C GLU A 701 -2.48 4.76 3.16
N ASP A 702 -2.04 3.53 2.84
CA ASP A 702 -2.35 2.91 1.54
C ASP A 702 -3.84 2.54 1.42
N LEU A 703 -4.46 2.07 2.51
CA LEU A 703 -5.91 1.87 2.54
C LEU A 703 -6.65 3.21 2.34
N PHE A 704 -6.27 4.25 3.09
CA PHE A 704 -6.93 5.54 2.98
C PHE A 704 -6.72 6.19 1.60
N ARG A 705 -5.55 5.98 0.98
CA ARG A 705 -5.25 6.42 -0.39
C ARG A 705 -6.24 5.82 -1.38
N MET A 706 -6.50 4.51 -1.32
CA MET A 706 -7.52 3.90 -2.17
C MET A 706 -8.92 4.38 -1.83
N GLN A 707 -9.26 4.48 -0.53
CA GLN A 707 -10.59 4.92 -0.10
C GLN A 707 -10.91 6.34 -0.55
N ARG A 708 -9.97 7.30 -0.43
CA ARG A 708 -10.18 8.67 -0.92
C ARG A 708 -10.33 8.73 -2.44
N GLU A 709 -9.60 7.91 -3.20
CA GLU A 709 -9.76 7.82 -4.65
C GLU A 709 -11.12 7.25 -5.04
N ARG A 710 -11.64 6.27 -4.28
CA ARG A 710 -12.98 5.74 -4.48
C ARG A 710 -14.02 6.79 -4.07
N LEU A 711 -13.91 7.39 -2.89
CA LEU A 711 -14.79 8.47 -2.42
C LEU A 711 -14.84 9.66 -3.39
N ALA A 712 -13.77 9.94 -4.13
CA ALA A 712 -13.74 10.99 -5.14
C ALA A 712 -14.88 10.87 -6.16
N LYS A 713 -15.31 9.63 -6.50
CA LYS A 713 -16.44 9.37 -7.40
C LYS A 713 -17.67 8.87 -6.65
N TYR A 714 -17.44 7.93 -5.74
CA TYR A 714 -18.47 7.17 -5.03
C TYR A 714 -19.05 7.90 -3.82
N HIS A 715 -18.76 9.19 -3.61
CA HIS A 715 -19.60 10.02 -2.73
C HIS A 715 -20.93 10.42 -3.41
N VAL A 716 -20.97 10.43 -4.74
CA VAL A 716 -22.19 10.72 -5.52
C VAL A 716 -23.15 9.55 -5.40
N ASN A 717 -24.32 9.80 -4.83
CA ASN A 717 -25.36 8.78 -4.60
C ASN A 717 -26.27 8.57 -5.81
N ASP A 718 -26.58 9.64 -6.55
CA ASP A 718 -27.54 9.59 -7.65
C ASP A 718 -26.88 9.02 -8.92
N PRO A 719 -27.42 7.93 -9.51
CA PRO A 719 -26.83 7.32 -10.70
C PRO A 719 -26.80 8.22 -11.95
N ARG A 720 -27.75 9.15 -12.08
CA ARG A 720 -27.80 10.06 -13.24
C ARG A 720 -26.73 11.14 -13.08
N GLU A 721 -26.57 11.68 -11.89
CA GLU A 721 -25.48 12.60 -11.56
C GLU A 721 -24.11 11.93 -11.74
N PHE A 722 -23.94 10.72 -11.22
CA PHE A 722 -22.73 9.91 -11.37
C PHE A 722 -22.38 9.74 -12.86
N PHE A 723 -23.36 9.43 -13.71
CA PHE A 723 -23.14 9.28 -15.16
C PHE A 723 -22.62 10.56 -15.85
N THR A 724 -22.90 11.74 -15.31
CA THR A 724 -22.45 13.02 -15.89
C THR A 724 -21.06 13.46 -15.45
N ASN A 725 -20.47 12.81 -14.43
CA ASN A 725 -19.15 13.11 -13.84
C ASN A 725 -18.98 14.53 -13.24
N ASN A 726 -20.02 15.37 -13.22
CA ASN A 726 -19.91 16.78 -12.84
C ASN A 726 -19.63 17.01 -11.34
N ALA A 727 -20.10 16.10 -10.49
CA ALA A 727 -19.95 16.19 -9.04
C ALA A 727 -18.70 15.48 -8.51
N PHE A 728 -17.90 14.84 -9.37
CA PHE A 728 -16.71 14.12 -8.92
C PHE A 728 -15.66 15.06 -8.35
N TRP A 729 -14.83 14.50 -7.48
CA TRP A 729 -13.63 15.13 -6.95
C TRP A 729 -12.38 14.51 -7.58
N SER A 730 -11.24 15.14 -7.31
CA SER A 730 -9.91 14.64 -7.59
C SER A 730 -9.04 14.80 -6.35
N VAL A 731 -8.07 13.90 -6.19
CA VAL A 731 -6.96 14.13 -5.26
C VAL A 731 -6.08 15.24 -5.88
N PRO A 732 -5.73 16.30 -5.14
CA PRO A 732 -4.89 17.37 -5.66
C PRO A 732 -3.47 16.86 -5.97
N SER A 733 -2.81 17.51 -6.92
CA SER A 733 -1.37 17.31 -7.16
C SER A 733 -0.58 17.72 -5.91
N ASP A 734 0.53 17.03 -5.64
CA ASP A 734 1.43 17.40 -4.55
C ASP A 734 2.09 18.76 -4.84
N PRO A 735 1.85 19.79 -4.03
CA PRO A 735 2.45 21.10 -4.24
C PRO A 735 3.96 21.12 -3.96
N THR A 736 4.49 20.14 -3.23
CA THR A 736 5.91 20.13 -2.81
C THR A 736 6.85 19.41 -3.79
N SER A 737 6.29 18.73 -4.79
CA SER A 737 7.02 17.89 -5.74
C SER A 737 6.89 18.40 -7.17
N ASP A 738 8.00 18.46 -7.89
CA ASP A 738 8.03 18.74 -9.34
C ASP A 738 7.50 17.55 -10.17
N ALA A 739 7.38 16.36 -9.56
CA ALA A 739 6.77 15.21 -10.19
C ALA A 739 5.24 15.34 -10.16
N ALA A 740 4.56 14.88 -11.22
CA ALA A 740 3.10 14.89 -11.34
C ALA A 740 2.39 13.86 -10.43
N GLY A 741 2.83 13.76 -9.17
CA GLY A 741 2.24 12.89 -8.14
C GLY A 741 1.05 13.56 -7.45
N GLN A 742 0.14 12.74 -6.94
CA GLN A 742 -0.93 13.20 -6.05
C GLN A 742 -0.37 13.49 -4.66
N GLN A 743 -0.90 14.50 -3.97
CA GLN A 743 -0.50 14.79 -2.59
C GLN A 743 -0.79 13.55 -1.72
N PRO A 744 0.18 13.01 -0.96
CA PRO A 744 -0.06 11.90 -0.06
C PRO A 744 -1.00 12.33 1.08
N PRO A 745 -1.78 11.40 1.66
CA PRO A 745 -2.48 11.69 2.91
C PRO A 745 -1.47 11.95 4.03
N TYR A 746 -1.88 12.65 5.09
CA TYR A 746 -0.97 13.01 6.16
C TYR A 746 -1.64 13.01 7.52
N TYR A 747 -0.93 12.51 8.53
CA TYR A 747 -1.41 12.54 9.90
C TYR A 747 -1.45 13.97 10.45
N VAL A 748 -2.47 14.28 11.22
CA VAL A 748 -2.68 15.55 11.92
C VAL A 748 -3.27 15.28 13.30
N LEU A 749 -2.97 16.16 14.24
CA LEU A 749 -3.62 16.21 15.54
C LEU A 749 -4.56 17.42 15.57
N VAL A 750 -5.87 17.17 15.47
CA VAL A 750 -6.90 18.22 15.38
C VAL A 750 -7.75 18.25 16.64
N GLY A 751 -8.20 19.44 17.05
CA GLY A 751 -9.14 19.58 18.14
C GLY A 751 -10.52 19.03 17.78
N ASP A 752 -11.08 18.19 18.63
CA ASP A 752 -12.45 17.73 18.49
C ASP A 752 -13.44 18.89 18.67
N PRO A 753 -14.39 19.12 17.74
CA PRO A 753 -15.29 20.27 17.81
C PRO A 753 -16.19 20.33 19.06
N GLN A 754 -16.44 19.18 19.72
CA GLN A 754 -17.32 19.11 20.89
C GLN A 754 -16.55 19.19 22.19
N THR A 755 -15.37 18.56 22.26
CA THR A 755 -14.60 18.39 23.49
C THR A 755 -13.33 19.23 23.56
N ALA A 756 -12.90 19.80 22.43
CA ALA A 756 -11.61 20.47 22.23
C ALA A 756 -10.37 19.59 22.50
N ALA A 757 -10.56 18.31 22.81
CA ALA A 757 -9.47 17.37 23.02
C ALA A 757 -8.75 17.06 21.70
N PRO A 758 -7.41 16.86 21.72
CA PRO A 758 -6.67 16.46 20.53
C PRO A 758 -7.11 15.08 20.06
N SER A 759 -7.37 14.94 18.75
CA SER A 759 -7.71 13.69 18.07
C SER A 759 -6.74 13.44 16.94
N PHE A 760 -6.10 12.27 16.93
CA PHE A 760 -5.13 11.90 15.91
C PHE A 760 -5.84 11.31 14.69
N ARG A 761 -5.66 11.95 13.54
CA ARG A 761 -6.39 11.65 12.31
C ARG A 761 -5.46 11.60 11.12
N LEU A 762 -5.79 10.77 10.14
CA LEU A 762 -5.18 10.82 8.81
C LEU A 762 -6.09 11.68 7.91
N ALA A 763 -5.51 12.66 7.22
CA ALA A 763 -6.26 13.67 6.49
C ALA A 763 -5.87 13.76 5.01
N SER A 764 -6.79 14.23 4.18
CA SER A 764 -6.55 14.57 2.77
C SER A 764 -7.50 15.68 2.32
N ALA A 765 -6.95 16.67 1.63
CA ALA A 765 -7.75 17.61 0.85
C ALA A 765 -8.22 16.96 -0.46
N MET A 766 -9.38 17.38 -0.97
CA MET A 766 -9.92 16.98 -2.26
C MET A 766 -10.35 18.22 -3.05
N VAL A 767 -10.07 18.23 -4.34
CA VAL A 767 -10.45 19.32 -5.24
C VAL A 767 -11.54 18.87 -6.21
N GLY A 768 -12.18 19.79 -6.90
CA GLY A 768 -13.21 19.44 -7.89
C GLY A 768 -12.60 18.67 -9.07
N PHE A 769 -13.36 17.79 -9.71
CA PHE A 769 -12.88 17.09 -10.89
C PHE A 769 -12.50 18.09 -12.00
N ASN A 770 -11.23 18.06 -12.41
CA ASN A 770 -10.61 19.04 -13.32
C ASN A 770 -10.71 20.51 -12.87
N ARG A 771 -10.77 20.77 -11.54
CA ARG A 771 -10.79 22.11 -10.95
C ARG A 771 -9.90 22.14 -9.72
N GLU A 772 -9.07 23.16 -9.58
CA GLU A 772 -8.12 23.29 -8.45
C GLU A 772 -8.72 24.01 -7.21
N PHE A 773 -10.04 24.01 -7.05
CA PHE A 773 -10.72 24.55 -5.86
C PHE A 773 -11.08 23.42 -4.90
N LEU A 774 -10.90 23.66 -3.60
CA LEU A 774 -11.21 22.70 -2.54
C LEU A 774 -12.70 22.35 -2.58
N SER A 775 -13.02 21.07 -2.74
CA SER A 775 -14.40 20.55 -2.78
C SER A 775 -14.74 19.71 -1.55
N ALA A 776 -13.74 19.09 -0.93
CA ALA A 776 -13.93 18.41 0.35
C ALA A 776 -12.62 18.33 1.14
N TYR A 777 -12.78 18.14 2.45
CA TYR A 777 -11.70 17.71 3.34
C TYR A 777 -12.10 16.39 3.99
N LEU A 778 -11.28 15.36 3.81
CA LEU A 778 -11.49 14.02 4.33
C LEU A 778 -10.55 13.82 5.52
N SER A 779 -11.07 13.31 6.63
CA SER A 779 -10.26 12.86 7.75
C SER A 779 -10.76 11.53 8.29
N VAL A 780 -9.87 10.67 8.76
CA VAL A 780 -10.22 9.39 9.38
C VAL A 780 -9.53 9.25 10.74
N ARG A 781 -10.30 8.85 11.75
CA ARG A 781 -9.81 8.75 13.13
C ARG A 781 -8.88 7.56 13.29
N SER A 782 -7.73 7.79 13.94
CA SER A 782 -6.75 6.76 14.32
C SER A 782 -6.77 6.49 15.82
N ASP A 783 -7.43 7.32 16.62
CA ASP A 783 -7.64 7.08 18.05
C ASP A 783 -8.46 5.78 18.26
N PRO A 784 -8.26 5.04 19.37
CA PRO A 784 -9.05 3.85 19.67
C PRO A 784 -10.55 4.13 19.64
N ASP A 785 -10.96 5.27 20.21
CA ASP A 785 -12.34 5.74 20.18
C ASP A 785 -12.72 6.26 18.80
N GLY A 786 -13.59 5.52 18.11
CA GLY A 786 -14.05 5.88 16.77
C GLY A 786 -13.07 5.52 15.65
N TYR A 787 -12.08 4.66 15.90
CA TYR A 787 -11.10 4.18 14.93
C TYR A 787 -11.73 3.81 13.58
N GLY A 788 -11.17 4.35 12.49
CA GLY A 788 -11.62 4.09 11.13
C GLY A 788 -12.92 4.79 10.71
N THR A 789 -13.46 5.70 11.53
CA THR A 789 -14.58 6.55 11.12
C THR A 789 -14.06 7.67 10.21
N ILE A 790 -14.61 7.76 9.00
CA ILE A 790 -14.27 8.78 8.00
C ILE A 790 -15.26 9.95 8.14
N GLU A 791 -14.73 11.15 8.27
CA GLU A 791 -15.46 12.41 8.29
C GLU A 791 -15.12 13.19 7.01
N VAL A 792 -16.17 13.65 6.31
CA VAL A 792 -16.07 14.40 5.07
C VAL A 792 -16.71 15.77 5.28
N LEU A 793 -15.88 16.80 5.33
CA LEU A 793 -16.33 18.19 5.30
C LEU A 793 -16.52 18.58 3.84
N GLN A 794 -17.78 18.65 3.39
CA GLN A 794 -18.14 18.87 1.99
C GLN A 794 -18.40 20.35 1.73
N LEU A 795 -17.68 20.92 0.77
CA LEU A 795 -17.84 22.32 0.37
C LEU A 795 -18.90 22.47 -0.74
N PRO A 796 -19.55 23.65 -0.84
CA PRO A 796 -20.46 23.96 -1.94
C PRO A 796 -19.80 23.84 -3.32
N THR A 797 -20.55 23.43 -4.35
CA THR A 797 -20.03 23.24 -5.72
C THR A 797 -19.52 24.53 -6.38
N ASP A 798 -20.00 25.69 -5.91
CA ASP A 798 -19.64 27.05 -6.33
C ASP A 798 -18.56 27.69 -5.42
N THR A 799 -17.94 26.90 -4.54
CA THR A 799 -16.83 27.34 -3.69
C THR A 799 -15.68 27.95 -4.51
N LEU A 800 -15.11 29.01 -3.95
CA LEU A 800 -13.91 29.70 -4.44
C LEU A 800 -12.71 29.49 -3.50
N THR A 801 -12.84 28.58 -2.54
CA THR A 801 -11.75 28.25 -1.62
C THR A 801 -10.69 27.49 -2.40
N GLN A 802 -9.50 28.09 -2.54
CA GLN A 802 -8.39 27.54 -3.30
C GLN A 802 -7.95 26.19 -2.73
N GLY A 803 -7.66 25.21 -3.57
CA GLY A 803 -7.05 23.95 -3.15
C GLY A 803 -5.53 24.06 -2.91
N PRO A 804 -4.85 22.97 -2.47
CA PRO A 804 -3.43 22.97 -2.09
C PRO A 804 -2.47 23.55 -3.14
N GLN A 805 -2.64 23.21 -4.42
CA GLN A 805 -1.75 23.71 -5.46
C GLN A 805 -1.93 25.22 -5.73
N GLN A 806 -3.17 25.71 -5.74
CA GLN A 806 -3.43 27.15 -5.94
C GLN A 806 -3.00 27.99 -4.75
N ILE A 807 -3.22 27.49 -3.52
CA ILE A 807 -2.87 28.23 -2.32
C ILE A 807 -1.35 28.33 -2.18
N GLN A 808 -0.61 27.25 -2.45
CA GLN A 808 0.85 27.30 -2.43
C GLN A 808 1.38 28.30 -3.45
N ASN A 809 0.90 28.24 -4.70
CA ASN A 809 1.25 29.22 -5.74
C ASN A 809 0.98 30.66 -5.28
N SER A 810 -0.15 30.89 -4.62
CA SER A 810 -0.50 32.20 -4.08
C SER A 810 0.48 32.62 -2.97
N MET A 811 0.82 31.72 -2.04
CA MET A 811 1.80 31.96 -0.97
C MET A 811 3.20 32.27 -1.51
N ILE A 812 3.74 31.46 -2.43
CA ILE A 812 5.09 31.66 -2.97
C ILE A 812 5.20 32.85 -3.93
N SER A 813 4.07 33.29 -4.50
CA SER A 813 4.00 34.48 -5.36
C SER A 813 3.84 35.79 -4.58
N ASP A 814 3.54 35.73 -3.28
CA ASP A 814 3.52 36.91 -2.43
C ASP A 814 4.87 37.64 -2.51
N THR A 815 4.84 38.97 -2.67
CA THR A 815 6.05 39.75 -2.93
C THR A 815 7.12 39.63 -1.83
N ARG A 816 6.71 39.46 -0.56
CA ARG A 816 7.65 39.23 0.56
C ARG A 816 8.28 37.84 0.46
N VAL A 817 7.48 36.83 0.16
CA VAL A 817 7.96 35.44 0.02
C VAL A 817 8.87 35.31 -1.19
N ALA A 818 8.44 35.76 -2.37
CA ALA A 818 9.19 35.65 -3.62
C ALA A 818 10.55 36.37 -3.56
N SER A 819 10.60 37.55 -2.92
CA SER A 819 11.84 38.31 -2.76
C SER A 819 12.83 37.61 -1.83
N GLU A 820 12.40 37.12 -0.66
CA GLU A 820 13.29 36.38 0.24
C GLU A 820 13.69 35.02 -0.34
N ARG A 821 12.77 34.30 -0.97
CA ARG A 821 13.04 33.04 -1.66
C ARG A 821 14.17 33.18 -2.67
N THR A 822 14.11 34.21 -3.52
CA THR A 822 15.16 34.51 -4.51
C THR A 822 16.52 34.78 -3.85
N LEU A 823 16.53 35.35 -2.64
CA LEU A 823 17.76 35.58 -1.87
C LEU A 823 18.30 34.28 -1.25
N LEU A 824 17.43 33.47 -0.66
CA LEU A 824 17.78 32.20 -0.02
C LEU A 824 18.32 31.18 -1.04
N GLU A 825 17.71 31.12 -2.24
CA GLU A 825 18.10 30.21 -3.32
C GLU A 825 19.51 30.45 -3.88
N ARG A 826 20.13 31.61 -3.59
CA ARG A 826 21.51 31.91 -4.04
C ARG A 826 22.57 31.06 -3.33
N SER A 827 22.29 30.64 -2.10
CA SER A 827 23.25 29.92 -1.26
C SER A 827 22.66 28.65 -0.62
N ASN A 828 21.35 28.44 -0.74
CA ASN A 828 20.65 27.29 -0.19
C ASN A 828 19.73 26.65 -1.23
N ARG A 829 19.54 25.34 -1.13
CA ARG A 829 18.39 24.63 -1.68
C ARG A 829 17.23 24.81 -0.72
N ILE A 830 16.06 25.15 -1.26
CA ILE A 830 14.82 25.24 -0.49
C ILE A 830 14.09 23.91 -0.62
N HIS A 831 13.59 23.42 0.50
CA HIS A 831 12.66 22.29 0.55
C HIS A 831 11.37 22.77 1.19
N TYR A 832 10.24 22.60 0.52
CA TYR A 832 8.94 22.80 1.13
C TYR A 832 8.54 21.50 1.83
N GLY A 833 8.10 21.60 3.08
CA GLY A 833 7.42 20.48 3.71
C GLY A 833 5.96 20.42 3.28
N ASN A 834 5.29 19.36 3.73
CA ASN A 834 3.91 19.08 3.39
C ASN A 834 2.99 20.24 3.77
N LEU A 835 2.19 20.67 2.79
CA LEU A 835 1.17 21.69 2.97
C LEU A 835 -0.05 21.10 3.69
N LEU A 836 -0.20 21.48 4.95
CA LEU A 836 -1.31 21.06 5.79
C LEU A 836 -2.54 21.92 5.50
N THR A 837 -3.67 21.26 5.22
CA THR A 837 -4.99 21.87 5.09
C THR A 837 -5.74 21.63 6.39
N LEU A 838 -5.99 22.68 7.19
CA LEU A 838 -6.57 22.57 8.52
C LEU A 838 -7.94 23.29 8.55
N PRO A 839 -9.06 22.55 8.70
CA PRO A 839 -10.37 23.16 8.95
C PRO A 839 -10.36 23.88 10.29
N ILE A 840 -10.65 25.19 10.29
CA ILE A 840 -10.70 26.03 11.51
C ILE A 840 -11.76 27.13 11.35
N ALA A 841 -11.87 28.03 12.31
CA ALA A 841 -12.61 29.29 12.27
C ALA A 841 -14.13 29.11 12.08
N ASP A 842 -14.70 28.00 12.56
CA ASP A 842 -16.10 27.60 12.32
C ASP A 842 -16.48 27.74 10.83
N GLY A 843 -15.78 27.00 9.97
CA GLY A 843 -16.09 26.91 8.53
C GLY A 843 -14.97 27.34 7.57
N GLY A 844 -13.87 27.88 8.07
CA GLY A 844 -12.72 28.34 7.30
C GLY A 844 -11.64 27.27 7.08
N VAL A 845 -10.62 27.60 6.29
CA VAL A 845 -9.51 26.68 6.01
C VAL A 845 -8.20 27.43 6.16
N LEU A 846 -7.35 26.94 7.06
CA LEU A 846 -5.99 27.40 7.27
C LEU A 846 -5.02 26.49 6.53
N TYR A 847 -4.14 27.09 5.74
CA TYR A 847 -3.05 26.38 5.11
C TYR A 847 -1.76 26.70 5.85
N VAL A 848 -1.00 25.67 6.22
CA VAL A 848 0.30 25.80 6.91
C VAL A 848 1.34 25.00 6.15
N GLU A 849 2.44 25.64 5.79
CA GLU A 849 3.53 25.02 5.04
C GLU A 849 4.89 25.45 5.60
N PRO A 850 5.69 24.51 6.14
CA PRO A 850 7.04 24.80 6.60
C PRO A 850 8.01 24.90 5.41
N LEU A 851 8.92 25.87 5.46
CA LEU A 851 10.00 26.07 4.48
C LEU A 851 11.34 25.79 5.14
N TYR A 852 12.04 24.79 4.61
CA TYR A 852 13.39 24.42 5.04
C TYR A 852 14.45 24.96 4.09
N THR A 853 15.62 25.25 4.64
CA THR A 853 16.81 25.62 3.87
C THR A 853 17.91 24.60 4.10
N GLU A 854 18.59 24.20 3.03
CA GLU A 854 19.76 23.35 3.06
C GLU A 854 20.87 24.06 2.29
N ARG A 855 22.06 24.23 2.86
CA ARG A 855 23.17 24.92 2.17
C ARG A 855 23.52 24.20 0.85
N LEU A 856 23.75 24.96 -0.22
CA LEU A 856 24.25 24.37 -1.47
C LEU A 856 25.67 23.84 -1.27
N SER A 857 25.88 22.57 -1.60
CA SER A 857 27.19 21.92 -1.60
C SER A 857 27.74 21.80 -3.02
N THR A 858 29.05 22.03 -3.19
CA THR A 858 29.77 21.81 -4.45
C THR A 858 30.28 20.36 -4.61
N THR A 859 30.15 19.54 -3.56
CA THR A 859 30.42 18.09 -3.58
C THR A 859 29.10 17.34 -3.53
N ALA A 860 28.96 16.28 -4.33
CA ALA A 860 27.75 15.46 -4.45
C ALA A 860 27.29 14.85 -3.10
N ASP A 861 28.20 14.67 -2.15
CA ASP A 861 27.96 14.13 -0.80
C ASP A 861 28.32 15.14 0.32
N GLY A 862 28.02 16.43 0.11
CA GLY A 862 28.25 17.45 1.15
C GLY A 862 27.47 17.17 2.43
N SER A 863 28.09 17.45 3.59
CA SER A 863 27.45 17.39 4.92
C SER A 863 26.48 18.57 5.12
N THR A 864 25.45 18.65 4.28
CA THR A 864 24.37 19.63 4.36
C THR A 864 23.06 18.91 4.64
N PHE A 865 22.20 19.54 5.43
CA PHE A 865 20.93 18.96 5.84
C PHE A 865 19.89 20.09 6.02
N PRO A 866 18.59 19.79 5.84
CA PRO A 866 17.53 20.79 5.97
C PRO A 866 17.36 21.32 7.40
N GLN A 867 17.16 22.63 7.53
CA GLN A 867 16.76 23.30 8.78
C GLN A 867 15.50 24.16 8.53
N LEU A 868 14.58 24.23 9.49
CA LEU A 868 13.37 25.04 9.36
C LEU A 868 13.74 26.53 9.36
N ALA A 869 13.42 27.24 8.29
CA ALA A 869 13.75 28.66 8.16
C ALA A 869 12.53 29.56 8.35
N ARG A 870 11.40 29.18 7.75
CA ARG A 870 10.18 29.99 7.72
C ARG A 870 8.94 29.10 7.75
N VAL A 871 7.82 29.69 8.13
CA VAL A 871 6.48 29.10 8.06
C VAL A 871 5.60 30.00 7.20
N LEU A 872 5.00 29.43 6.17
CA LEU A 872 4.00 30.07 5.34
C LEU A 872 2.63 29.70 5.88
N VAL A 873 1.77 30.69 6.02
CA VAL A 873 0.38 30.52 6.45
C VAL A 873 -0.51 31.24 5.48
N SER A 874 -1.63 30.64 5.10
CA SER A 874 -2.60 31.30 4.25
C SER A 874 -4.02 31.06 4.71
N TYR A 875 -4.84 32.10 4.63
CA TYR A 875 -6.24 32.07 5.01
C TYR A 875 -7.06 32.99 4.11
N ARG A 876 -8.25 32.52 3.75
CA ARG A 876 -9.23 33.29 2.97
C ARG A 876 -10.03 34.20 3.89
N GLU A 877 -9.96 35.51 3.67
CA GLU A 877 -10.65 36.50 4.48
C GLU A 877 -12.18 36.44 4.28
N PRO A 878 -12.97 36.36 5.37
CA PRO A 878 -14.41 36.42 5.31
C PRO A 878 -14.89 37.76 4.76
N GLY A 879 -15.90 37.75 3.87
CA GLY A 879 -16.56 38.94 3.34
C GLY A 879 -15.84 39.63 2.17
N THR A 880 -14.51 39.73 2.17
CA THR A 880 -13.74 40.29 1.03
C THR A 880 -13.40 39.24 -0.02
N GLY A 881 -13.27 37.98 0.41
CA GLY A 881 -12.79 36.88 -0.42
C GLY A 881 -11.31 36.98 -0.78
N GLY A 882 -10.59 37.98 -0.25
CA GLY A 882 -9.16 38.14 -0.44
C GLY A 882 -8.36 37.07 0.30
N LEU A 883 -7.16 36.80 -0.20
CA LEU A 883 -6.23 35.86 0.44
C LEU A 883 -5.23 36.63 1.29
N ARG A 884 -5.06 36.21 2.54
CA ARG A 884 -4.03 36.75 3.45
C ARG A 884 -2.91 35.73 3.59
N VAL A 885 -1.68 36.18 3.36
CA VAL A 885 -0.47 35.35 3.46
C VAL A 885 0.39 35.84 4.63
N GLY A 886 0.64 34.95 5.56
CA GLY A 886 1.60 35.09 6.64
C GLY A 886 2.90 34.39 6.26
N TYR A 887 4.01 35.04 6.56
CA TYR A 887 5.34 34.50 6.29
C TYR A 887 6.33 35.01 7.34
N ALA A 888 6.78 34.10 8.20
CA ALA A 888 7.59 34.46 9.35
C ALA A 888 8.49 33.30 9.82
N PRO A 889 9.51 33.56 10.66
CA PRO A 889 10.32 32.52 11.31
C PRO A 889 9.55 31.56 12.22
N THR A 890 8.38 31.96 12.71
CA THR A 890 7.53 31.15 13.61
C THR A 890 6.09 31.10 13.12
N LEU A 891 5.39 30.00 13.45
CA LEU A 891 3.96 29.87 13.18
C LEU A 891 3.15 30.97 13.88
N ALA A 892 3.51 31.31 15.12
CA ALA A 892 2.86 32.38 15.89
C ALA A 892 2.89 33.73 15.15
N GLU A 893 4.06 34.15 14.64
CA GLU A 893 4.21 35.40 13.91
C GLU A 893 3.50 35.37 12.55
N ALA A 894 3.52 34.23 11.86
CA ALA A 894 2.79 34.08 10.59
C ALA A 894 1.28 34.15 10.80
N LEU A 895 0.75 33.58 11.88
CA LEU A 895 -0.66 33.69 12.26
C LEU A 895 -1.06 35.10 12.63
N ASP A 896 -0.23 35.83 13.37
CA ASP A 896 -0.50 37.23 13.72
C ASP A 896 -0.54 38.14 12.47
N GLN A 897 0.25 37.85 11.43
CA GLN A 897 0.18 38.54 10.14
C GLN A 897 -1.15 38.28 9.41
N VAL A 898 -1.73 37.10 9.57
CA VAL A 898 -2.97 36.68 8.88
C VAL A 898 -4.23 37.11 9.62
N PHE A 899 -4.28 36.89 10.93
CA PHE A 899 -5.48 37.11 11.77
C PHE A 899 -5.42 38.37 12.63
N GLY A 900 -4.27 39.04 12.66
CA GLY A 900 -4.00 40.15 13.58
C GLY A 900 -3.44 39.69 14.92
N ALA A 901 -2.92 40.64 15.68
CA ALA A 901 -2.18 40.38 16.91
C ALA A 901 -2.97 39.58 17.95
N GLY A 902 -2.30 38.60 18.56
CA GLY A 902 -2.80 37.78 19.65
C GLY A 902 -3.28 36.39 19.24
N THR A 903 -3.43 36.12 17.93
CA THR A 903 -3.77 34.78 17.43
C THR A 903 -2.57 33.85 17.52
N GLY A 904 -1.35 34.40 17.37
CA GLY A 904 -0.09 33.66 17.51
C GLY A 904 0.10 32.99 18.87
N ARG A 905 -0.64 33.41 19.92
CA ARG A 905 -0.63 32.75 21.24
C ARG A 905 -1.19 31.33 21.23
N ALA A 906 -1.97 30.97 20.21
CA ALA A 906 -2.47 29.61 20.04
C ALA A 906 -1.40 28.65 19.49
N ALA A 907 -0.34 29.17 18.87
CA ALA A 907 0.73 28.34 18.33
C ALA A 907 1.79 28.03 19.40
N THR A 908 2.36 26.82 19.33
CA THR A 908 3.46 26.42 20.20
C THR A 908 4.72 27.22 19.90
N ALA A 909 5.36 27.76 20.94
CA ALA A 909 6.56 28.57 20.80
C ALA A 909 7.82 27.69 20.55
N PRO A 910 8.82 28.20 19.80
CA PRO A 910 10.12 27.52 19.69
C PRO A 910 10.78 27.36 21.06
N GLY A 911 11.35 26.17 21.33
CA GLY A 911 12.07 25.87 22.58
C GLY A 911 11.24 25.90 23.87
N GLY A 912 9.96 26.27 23.82
CA GLY A 912 9.06 26.32 24.99
C GLY A 912 8.21 25.06 25.12
N ASP A 913 7.51 24.93 26.26
CA ASP A 913 6.49 23.90 26.53
C ASP A 913 5.32 23.99 25.52
N ALA A 914 4.55 22.91 25.37
CA ALA A 914 3.46 22.92 24.39
C ALA A 914 2.39 23.95 24.77
N ALA A 915 1.79 24.62 23.79
CA ALA A 915 0.72 25.56 24.06
C ALA A 915 -0.55 24.78 24.49
N THR A 916 -0.96 24.91 25.74
CA THR A 916 -2.19 24.28 26.24
C THR A 916 -3.43 25.10 25.89
N ALA A 917 -4.47 24.43 25.41
CA ALA A 917 -5.79 25.03 25.28
C ALA A 917 -6.35 25.38 26.68
N PRO A 918 -7.01 26.54 26.86
CA PRO A 918 -7.71 26.83 28.10
C PRO A 918 -8.80 25.76 28.37
N PRO A 919 -8.98 25.29 29.61
CA PRO A 919 -10.00 24.30 29.92
C PRO A 919 -11.41 24.81 29.58
N PRO A 920 -12.31 23.96 29.06
CA PRO A 920 -13.70 24.34 28.82
C PRO A 920 -14.39 24.65 30.16
N ASP A 921 -15.08 25.79 30.21
CA ASP A 921 -15.78 26.26 31.42
C ASP A 921 -16.89 25.26 31.83
N PRO A 922 -16.89 24.71 33.06
CA PRO A 922 -17.91 23.77 33.50
C PRO A 922 -19.28 24.44 33.65
N GLN A 923 -20.24 24.05 32.81
CA GLN A 923 -21.69 24.24 32.96
C GLN A 923 -22.18 25.68 33.21
N ALA A 924 -22.62 26.33 32.13
CA ALA A 924 -23.60 27.41 32.20
C ALA A 924 -24.94 26.86 32.74
N THR A 925 -25.13 26.95 34.05
CA THR A 925 -26.45 26.87 34.67
C THR A 925 -27.08 28.26 34.56
N PRO A 926 -28.31 28.43 34.04
CA PRO A 926 -28.91 29.75 33.94
C PRO A 926 -29.28 30.23 35.35
N ALA A 927 -28.53 31.22 35.86
CA ALA A 927 -28.89 31.92 37.08
C ALA A 927 -30.03 32.91 36.81
N PRO A 928 -31.01 33.04 37.73
CA PRO A 928 -32.23 33.83 37.53
C PRO A 928 -31.97 35.35 37.61
N PRO A 929 -32.85 36.19 37.05
CA PRO A 929 -32.64 37.62 37.01
C PRO A 929 -32.85 38.23 38.40
N VAL A 930 -31.82 38.89 38.92
CA VAL A 930 -31.90 39.71 40.12
C VAL A 930 -32.14 41.16 39.70
N GLU A 931 -33.37 41.62 39.92
CA GLU A 931 -33.72 43.04 40.02
C GLU A 931 -33.01 43.67 41.24
N GLY A 932 -32.44 44.85 41.03
CA GLY A 932 -32.09 45.79 42.10
C GLY A 932 -30.66 45.71 42.62
N ALA A 933 -29.77 46.52 42.03
CA ALA A 933 -28.52 46.93 42.66
C ALA A 933 -28.37 48.46 42.60
N ALA A 934 -28.07 49.03 43.76
CA ALA A 934 -27.87 50.45 44.03
C ALA A 934 -26.67 51.04 43.22
N PRO A 935 -26.55 52.38 43.13
CA PRO A 935 -25.57 53.02 42.26
C PRO A 935 -24.13 52.74 42.71
N ILE A 936 -23.32 52.23 41.78
CA ILE A 936 -21.87 52.13 41.91
C ILE A 936 -21.27 53.54 41.79
N PRO A 937 -20.29 53.94 42.62
CA PRO A 937 -19.66 55.25 42.52
C PRO A 937 -18.94 55.38 41.17
N ALA A 938 -19.08 56.55 40.54
CA ALA A 938 -18.36 56.88 39.32
C ALA A 938 -16.85 56.66 39.49
N PRO A 939 -16.14 56.13 38.48
CA PRO A 939 -14.67 56.12 38.47
C PRO A 939 -14.16 57.57 38.53
N PRO A 940 -13.05 57.85 39.23
CA PRO A 940 -12.46 59.18 39.19
C PRO A 940 -12.11 59.50 37.73
N ALA A 941 -12.60 60.64 37.25
CA ALA A 941 -12.14 61.21 35.99
C ALA A 941 -10.61 61.29 36.04
N GLY A 942 -9.92 60.63 35.10
CA GLY A 942 -8.51 60.90 34.86
C GLY A 942 -8.31 62.40 34.63
N PRO A 943 -7.15 62.97 35.00
CA PRO A 943 -6.92 64.40 34.84
C PRO A 943 -7.23 64.80 33.41
N ALA A 944 -8.06 65.84 33.22
CA ALA A 944 -8.50 66.33 31.91
C ALA A 944 -7.33 66.56 30.94
N ASP A 945 -6.14 66.82 31.50
CA ASP A 945 -4.88 67.01 30.80
C ASP A 945 -4.39 65.77 30.03
N LEU A 946 -4.60 64.54 30.52
CA LEU A 946 -4.16 63.32 29.81
C LEU A 946 -5.03 63.02 28.59
N THR A 947 -6.33 63.25 28.71
CA THR A 947 -7.27 63.03 27.59
C THR A 947 -7.03 64.06 26.48
N ALA A 948 -6.75 65.32 26.85
CA ALA A 948 -6.35 66.36 25.90
C ALA A 948 -5.00 66.04 25.22
N ALA A 949 -4.02 65.53 25.98
CA ALA A 949 -2.71 65.18 25.44
C ALA A 949 -2.76 64.00 24.45
N VAL A 950 -3.60 62.99 24.70
CA VAL A 950 -3.83 61.87 23.75
C VAL A 950 -4.47 62.37 22.46
N LEU A 951 -5.39 63.33 22.55
CA LEU A 951 -6.08 63.87 21.38
C LEU A 951 -5.12 64.69 20.50
N GLU A 952 -4.28 65.54 21.10
CA GLU A 952 -3.23 66.29 20.39
C GLU A 952 -2.16 65.36 19.79
N LEU A 953 -1.80 64.28 20.47
CA LEU A 953 -0.87 63.27 19.95
C LEU A 953 -1.41 62.61 18.67
N ASN A 954 -2.68 62.23 18.67
CA ASN A 954 -3.34 61.65 17.50
C ASN A 954 -3.44 62.65 16.33
N GLU A 955 -3.72 63.92 16.61
CA GLU A 955 -3.80 64.97 15.60
C GLU A 955 -2.42 65.33 15.01
N ALA A 956 -1.38 65.33 15.84
CA ALA A 956 0.00 65.53 15.40
C ALA A 956 0.50 64.36 14.51
N LEU A 957 0.13 63.12 14.85
CA LEU A 957 0.39 61.93 14.02
C LEU A 957 -0.34 61.99 12.67
N ALA A 958 -1.60 62.42 12.66
CA ALA A 958 -2.35 62.62 11.42
C ALA A 958 -1.71 63.71 10.54
N SER A 959 -1.31 64.83 11.13
CA SER A 959 -0.62 65.93 10.44
C SER A 959 0.72 65.49 9.85
N LEU A 960 1.47 64.63 10.55
CA LEU A 960 2.73 64.08 10.06
C LEU A 960 2.51 63.17 8.84
N ARG A 961 1.51 62.28 8.87
CA ARG A 961 1.17 61.41 7.73
C ARG A 961 0.78 62.23 6.50
N GLU A 962 -0.03 63.28 6.68
CA GLU A 962 -0.41 64.18 5.58
C GLU A 962 0.81 64.92 4.99
N ALA A 963 1.71 65.40 5.84
CA ALA A 963 2.95 66.04 5.41
C ALA A 963 3.91 65.07 4.68
N GLN A 964 3.90 63.77 5.02
CA GLN A 964 4.65 62.74 4.29
C GLN A 964 4.12 62.51 2.87
N HIS A 965 2.81 62.63 2.66
CA HIS A 965 2.19 62.42 1.35
C HIS A 965 2.40 63.59 0.38
N THR A 966 2.53 64.81 0.90
CA THR A 966 2.64 66.03 0.08
C THR A 966 4.07 66.37 -0.36
N GLY A 967 5.09 65.75 0.25
CA GLY A 967 6.49 65.90 -0.15
C GLY A 967 7.13 67.27 0.18
N ASP A 968 6.46 68.11 0.96
CA ASP A 968 7.00 69.39 1.43
C ASP A 968 7.83 69.18 2.71
N PHE A 969 9.15 69.26 2.56
CA PHE A 969 10.11 69.08 3.66
C PHE A 969 9.96 70.10 4.80
N THR A 970 9.42 71.29 4.52
CA THR A 970 9.19 72.32 5.55
C THR A 970 7.97 71.98 6.39
N ALA A 971 6.89 71.54 5.73
CA ALA A 971 5.68 71.06 6.39
C ALA A 971 5.98 69.78 7.21
N TYR A 972 6.82 68.90 6.68
CA TYR A 972 7.25 67.68 7.38
C TYR A 972 8.06 67.99 8.65
N GLY A 973 9.03 68.91 8.57
CA GLY A 973 9.79 69.35 9.75
C GLY A 973 8.89 69.97 10.82
N THR A 974 7.93 70.80 10.41
CA THR A 974 6.96 71.42 11.33
C THR A 974 6.04 70.39 11.99
N ALA A 975 5.63 69.36 11.25
CA ALA A 975 4.80 68.28 11.77
C ALA A 975 5.57 67.38 12.75
N LEU A 976 6.86 67.12 12.51
CA LEU A 976 7.74 66.42 13.46
C LEU A 976 7.89 67.21 14.76
N ASP A 977 8.10 68.52 14.69
CA ASP A 977 8.19 69.38 15.88
C ASP A 977 6.86 69.46 16.66
N ARG A 978 5.72 69.37 15.97
CA ARG A 978 4.40 69.27 16.61
C ARG A 978 4.24 67.91 17.30
N LEU A 979 4.64 66.83 16.64
CA LEU A 979 4.57 65.49 17.22
C LEU A 979 5.47 65.35 18.46
N GLN A 980 6.69 65.87 18.42
CA GLN A 980 7.59 65.86 19.57
C GLN A 980 6.97 66.59 20.77
N ARG A 981 6.39 67.78 20.55
CA ARG A 981 5.68 68.53 21.61
C ARG A 981 4.46 67.79 22.15
N ALA A 982 3.72 67.08 21.29
CA ALA A 982 2.58 66.28 21.70
C ALA A 982 2.99 65.05 22.52
N ILE A 983 4.12 64.41 22.17
CA ILE A 983 4.73 63.33 22.95
C ILE A 983 5.18 63.84 24.33
N ASP A 984 5.87 64.97 24.37
CA ASP A 984 6.33 65.57 25.63
C ASP A 984 5.13 65.95 26.52
N GLY A 985 4.06 66.48 25.92
CA GLY A 985 2.80 66.78 26.60
C GLY A 985 2.09 65.54 27.15
N TYR A 986 2.08 64.45 26.39
CA TYR A 986 1.52 63.15 26.81
C TYR A 986 2.32 62.54 27.98
N LEU A 987 3.65 62.56 27.90
CA LEU A 987 4.51 62.09 28.98
C LEU A 987 4.38 62.96 30.24
N ALA A 988 4.29 64.29 30.09
CA ALA A 988 4.09 65.21 31.20
C ALA A 988 2.71 65.05 31.88
N ALA A 989 1.69 64.63 31.12
CA ALA A 989 0.36 64.31 31.63
C ALA A 989 0.25 62.92 32.29
N GLY A 990 1.37 62.19 32.41
CA GLY A 990 1.43 60.88 33.06
C GLY A 990 1.24 59.68 32.13
N GLY A 991 1.29 59.89 30.81
CA GLY A 991 1.29 58.84 29.80
C GLY A 991 2.60 58.04 29.77
N SER A 992 2.54 56.78 29.35
CA SER A 992 3.71 55.91 29.15
C SER A 992 3.76 55.42 27.71
N LEU A 993 4.97 55.39 27.14
CA LEU A 993 5.28 54.84 25.80
C LEU A 993 5.97 53.48 25.99
N ASN A 994 5.21 52.46 26.40
CA ASN A 994 5.65 51.07 26.45
C ASN A 994 4.78 50.22 25.54
#